data_AF-A0A0B7HBQ5-F1
#
_entry.id   AF-A0A0B7HBQ5-F1
#
_cell.length_a   1.000
_cell.length_b   1.000
_cell.length_c   1.000
_cell.angle_alpha   90.00
_cell.angle_beta   90.00
_cell.angle_gamma   90.00
#
_symmetry.space_group_name_H-M   'P 1'
#
loop_
_entity.id
_entity.type
_entity.pdbx_description
1 polymer ?
#
loop_
_entity_poly.entity_id
_entity_poly.type
_entity_poly.pdbx_seq_one_letter_code
_entity_poly.pdbx_strand_id
1 'polypeptide(L)'
;MFKIILDDFFLLFYTSFFIFSCSSKNEKLEFALQQAENNRKELEKVLNHYKNGSLKYKSAIFLIENMPYYAYQISPQIDSTKNLLSKIFEKWDLTEVERQKGIYFQQTSQPTIKQDIKEIKANLLIENIDYAFRVWQEKPWNKHLSFENFCELILPYRIAEEPLTNWRKTYYEKYNPILDSLYKGTDVVEACNILSDYMKTEKFFYFTDFSTPRQGADFQLKNRIGTCRDACDIATYVMRSVGIPVTTDMYLYSPEYQIDHEWNVVRDTTGKYLPFWYEQFNAVRDENFTDKRKKGKVFRMTYGIQKNLNKLEELPPSLQNPFLKDVTAQYFGKNSVTIPIENEVKNAFLGVFTARNGWLPVGEGMINDKEILFKNIEPFVIYQPLTYKNGILKPISLPFMYKKDKIHIFNPENQLQNVTLTRKYAMRKNTVVKYKNWLKKIKIKASNQPNFSKNEVLFEMKQLPPGNVINIIVNNTKSYRYFQYEVPKDSTLSIAEIHFLGKENKEIAFDTIFSNGKPWKDIDLYQLKNAFDNDPISFFHTWEMGTSIFFHSKTPKKVEKIQLIPRNDDNFIREGDTYELFYNAGARGWVSLGEKTATSESFLMYKAPKNAVLWLKNKTRGKEEQIFTYEDERQVFPTFEEYGK
;
A
#
# COMPACT_ATOMS: atom_id res chain seq x y z
N MET A 1 10.75 15.40 -1.63
CA MET A 1 11.99 15.58 -0.83
C MET A 1 13.22 15.44 -1.72
N PHE A 2 13.47 14.29 -2.36
CA PHE A 2 14.61 14.11 -3.29
C PHE A 2 14.73 15.15 -4.41
N LYS A 3 13.61 15.59 -5.01
CA LYS A 3 13.63 16.61 -6.07
C LYS A 3 14.05 18.01 -5.58
N ILE A 4 13.52 18.44 -4.42
CA ILE A 4 13.89 19.71 -3.76
C ILE A 4 15.36 19.67 -3.31
N ILE A 5 15.79 18.50 -2.82
CA ILE A 5 17.18 18.18 -2.51
C ILE A 5 17.99 18.43 -3.78
N LEU A 6 17.76 17.69 -4.88
CA LEU A 6 18.46 17.81 -6.18
C LEU A 6 18.55 19.25 -6.72
N ASP A 7 17.45 20.01 -6.66
CA ASP A 7 17.40 21.40 -7.15
C ASP A 7 18.37 22.34 -6.37
N ASP A 8 18.59 22.11 -5.07
CA ASP A 8 19.61 22.83 -4.27
C ASP A 8 21.04 22.31 -4.51
N PHE A 9 21.25 21.08 -5.03
CA PHE A 9 22.60 20.52 -5.28
C PHE A 9 23.31 21.10 -6.50
N PHE A 10 22.57 21.57 -7.52
CA PHE A 10 23.18 22.05 -8.77
C PHE A 10 23.68 23.50 -8.71
N LEU A 11 23.22 24.32 -7.76
CA LEU A 11 23.69 25.70 -7.63
C LEU A 11 25.12 25.81 -7.07
N LEU A 12 25.66 24.74 -6.48
CA LEU A 12 26.99 24.68 -5.86
C LEU A 12 28.08 24.04 -6.76
N PHE A 13 27.75 23.64 -7.99
CA PHE A 13 28.70 22.91 -8.87
C PHE A 13 29.73 23.79 -9.61
N TYR A 14 29.77 25.10 -9.33
CA TYR A 14 30.80 26.00 -9.83
C TYR A 14 31.61 26.59 -8.68
N THR A 15 32.61 25.85 -8.19
CA THR A 15 33.97 26.38 -7.92
C THR A 15 34.90 25.32 -7.34
N SER A 16 36.10 25.26 -7.93
CA SER A 16 37.35 24.64 -7.45
C SER A 16 37.53 23.12 -7.55
N PHE A 17 37.94 22.68 -8.74
CA PHE A 17 38.71 21.45 -8.94
C PHE A 17 40.20 21.74 -8.74
N PHE A 18 40.82 21.13 -7.74
CA PHE A 18 42.26 20.84 -7.76
C PHE A 18 42.50 19.37 -7.43
N ILE A 19 42.97 18.70 -8.48
CA ILE A 19 43.62 17.40 -8.65
C ILE A 19 44.17 16.76 -7.36
N PHE A 20 43.61 15.62 -6.96
CA PHE A 20 44.36 14.51 -6.34
C PHE A 20 43.76 13.17 -6.79
N SER A 21 44.49 12.46 -7.63
CA SER A 21 44.19 11.09 -8.03
C SER A 21 44.77 10.12 -6.99
N CYS A 22 43.91 9.55 -6.12
CA CYS A 22 44.09 8.20 -5.56
C CYS A 22 42.86 7.73 -4.74
N SER A 23 42.22 6.67 -5.25
CA SER A 23 41.14 5.86 -4.64
C SER A 23 39.77 6.53 -4.42
N SER A 24 38.78 6.07 -5.20
CA SER A 24 37.38 6.50 -5.14
C SER A 24 36.68 6.36 -3.77
N LYS A 25 37.31 5.65 -2.81
CA LYS A 25 36.83 5.57 -1.42
C LYS A 25 37.07 6.87 -0.65
N ASN A 26 38.22 7.52 -0.86
CA ASN A 26 38.52 8.76 -0.14
C ASN A 26 37.67 9.94 -0.66
N GLU A 27 37.27 9.90 -1.94
CA GLU A 27 36.45 10.93 -2.58
C GLU A 27 35.03 11.02 -2.00
N LYS A 28 34.37 9.89 -1.73
CA LYS A 28 33.01 9.89 -1.16
C LYS A 28 33.00 10.42 0.27
N LEU A 29 34.00 10.04 1.06
CA LEU A 29 34.12 10.49 2.44
C LEU A 29 34.40 11.98 2.50
N GLU A 30 35.37 12.48 1.73
CA GLU A 30 35.66 13.91 1.67
C GLU A 30 34.48 14.71 1.12
N PHE A 31 33.75 14.19 0.13
CA PHE A 31 32.51 14.80 -0.33
C PHE A 31 31.51 14.96 0.83
N ALA A 32 31.25 13.90 1.59
CA ALA A 32 30.34 13.96 2.72
C ALA A 32 30.82 14.95 3.81
N LEU A 33 32.12 14.98 4.11
CA LEU A 33 32.71 15.92 5.07
C LEU A 33 32.60 17.38 4.60
N GLN A 34 32.70 17.65 3.31
CA GLN A 34 32.45 18.97 2.73
C GLN A 34 30.97 19.38 2.88
N GLN A 35 30.04 18.46 2.59
CA GLN A 35 28.60 18.71 2.74
C GLN A 35 28.16 18.96 4.19
N ALA A 36 28.96 18.53 5.17
CA ALA A 36 28.68 18.73 6.59
C ALA A 36 28.85 20.19 7.05
N GLU A 37 29.55 21.04 6.28
CA GLU A 37 29.82 22.44 6.63
C GLU A 37 30.34 22.57 8.08
N ASN A 38 29.70 23.40 8.90
CA ASN A 38 30.04 23.61 10.32
C ASN A 38 29.96 22.33 11.18
N ASN A 39 29.25 21.30 10.72
CA ASN A 39 29.10 20.02 11.39
C ASN A 39 30.23 19.03 11.08
N ARG A 40 31.14 19.35 10.14
CA ARG A 40 32.32 18.53 9.80
C ARG A 40 33.10 18.06 11.03
N LYS A 41 33.28 18.94 12.02
CA LYS A 41 33.96 18.65 13.29
C LYS A 41 33.35 17.49 14.09
N GLU A 42 32.03 17.31 14.03
CA GLU A 42 31.36 16.19 14.71
C GLU A 42 31.68 14.88 13.98
N LEU A 43 31.68 14.89 12.65
CA LEU A 43 32.00 13.69 11.85
C LEU A 43 33.48 13.29 11.98
N GLU A 44 34.39 14.26 11.94
CA GLU A 44 35.82 14.02 12.19
C GLU A 44 36.08 13.50 13.60
N LYS A 45 35.31 13.95 14.60
CA LYS A 45 35.39 13.41 15.96
C LYS A 45 35.03 11.93 16.00
N VAL A 46 34.04 11.47 15.23
CA VAL A 46 33.71 10.03 15.11
C VAL A 46 34.84 9.25 14.45
N LEU A 47 35.39 9.76 13.34
CA LEU A 47 36.51 9.12 12.63
C LEU A 47 37.75 9.00 13.53
N ASN A 48 38.08 10.08 14.25
CA ASN A 48 39.20 10.11 15.19
C ASN A 48 39.00 9.17 16.38
N HIS A 49 37.77 9.06 16.89
CA HIS A 49 37.43 8.13 17.97
C HIS A 49 37.73 6.68 17.58
N TYR A 50 37.47 6.29 16.33
CA TYR A 50 37.70 4.93 15.83
C TYR A 50 39.00 4.74 15.04
N LYS A 51 39.92 5.72 15.00
CA LYS A 51 41.13 5.69 14.15
C LYS A 51 41.97 4.41 14.26
N ASN A 52 41.97 3.77 15.43
CA ASN A 52 42.74 2.54 15.71
C ASN A 52 41.92 1.24 15.53
N GLY A 53 40.61 1.32 15.27
CA GLY A 53 39.71 0.17 15.18
C GLY A 53 39.29 -0.13 13.73
N SER A 54 39.70 -1.27 13.18
CA SER A 54 39.58 -1.51 11.74
C SER A 54 38.14 -1.58 11.21
N LEU A 55 37.22 -2.29 11.90
CA LEU A 55 35.83 -2.44 11.44
C LEU A 55 34.91 -1.31 11.91
N LYS A 56 35.12 -0.78 13.13
CA LYS A 56 34.34 0.38 13.62
C LYS A 56 34.65 1.64 12.81
N TYR A 57 35.91 1.86 12.44
CA TYR A 57 36.29 2.96 11.53
C TYR A 57 35.64 2.82 10.16
N LYS A 58 35.68 1.62 9.55
CA LYS A 58 34.99 1.34 8.28
C LYS A 58 33.47 1.54 8.38
N SER A 59 32.87 1.26 9.54
CA SER A 59 31.44 1.49 9.79
C SER A 59 31.10 2.98 9.87
N ALA A 60 31.95 3.76 10.55
CA ALA A 60 31.82 5.22 10.58
C ALA A 60 31.92 5.81 9.17
N ILE A 61 32.91 5.38 8.37
CA ILE A 61 33.04 5.78 6.96
C ILE A 61 31.77 5.42 6.17
N PHE A 62 31.30 4.18 6.25
CA PHE A 62 30.09 3.74 5.55
C PHE A 62 28.87 4.60 5.89
N LEU A 63 28.68 4.94 7.17
CA LEU A 63 27.60 5.83 7.59
C LEU A 63 27.76 7.24 7.01
N ILE A 64 28.94 7.84 7.18
CA ILE A 64 29.22 9.23 6.76
C ILE A 64 29.11 9.38 5.23
N GLU A 65 29.67 8.47 4.44
CA GLU A 65 29.68 8.55 2.98
C GLU A 65 28.27 8.56 2.35
N ASN A 66 27.29 7.92 3.00
CA ASN A 66 25.91 7.84 2.49
C ASN A 66 24.97 8.89 3.13
N MET A 67 25.43 9.57 4.18
CA MET A 67 24.66 10.55 4.95
C MET A 67 24.16 11.79 4.20
N PRO A 68 24.85 12.35 3.16
CA PRO A 68 24.44 13.60 2.51
C PRO A 68 23.02 13.60 1.91
N TYR A 69 22.45 12.42 1.65
CA TYR A 69 21.15 12.27 1.00
C TYR A 69 20.00 12.00 1.97
N TYR A 70 20.29 12.00 3.28
CA TYR A 70 19.28 11.83 4.32
C TYR A 70 18.83 13.17 4.88
N ALA A 71 17.51 13.36 4.87
CA ALA A 71 16.86 14.55 5.35
C ALA A 71 15.49 14.22 5.93
N TYR A 72 14.97 15.14 6.74
CA TYR A 72 13.67 14.99 7.39
C TYR A 72 12.94 16.33 7.49
N GLN A 73 11.62 16.26 7.63
CA GLN A 73 10.74 17.43 7.73
C GLN A 73 10.46 17.80 9.19
N ILE A 74 10.45 19.10 9.46
CA ILE A 74 10.00 19.66 10.74
C ILE A 74 8.99 20.78 10.52
N SER A 75 7.93 20.81 11.34
CA SER A 75 6.98 21.92 11.39
C SER A 75 6.10 21.82 12.65
N PRO A 76 5.54 22.93 13.16
CA PRO A 76 4.58 22.90 14.28
C PRO A 76 3.35 22.01 14.02
N GLN A 77 2.92 21.90 12.76
CA GLN A 77 1.80 21.04 12.34
C GLN A 77 2.18 19.56 12.39
N ILE A 78 3.44 19.20 12.10
CA ILE A 78 3.94 17.82 12.27
C ILE A 78 3.90 17.42 13.75
N ASP A 79 4.32 18.32 14.65
CA ASP A 79 4.27 18.05 16.09
C ASP A 79 2.82 18.00 16.62
N SER A 80 1.95 18.88 16.11
CA SER A 80 0.52 18.84 16.41
C SER A 80 -0.14 17.54 15.93
N THR A 81 0.29 17.02 14.79
CA THR A 81 -0.16 15.73 14.25
C THR A 81 0.29 14.58 15.14
N LYS A 82 1.55 14.56 15.60
CA LYS A 82 2.04 13.56 16.57
C LYS A 82 1.20 13.55 17.86
N ASN A 83 0.94 14.73 18.43
CA ASN A 83 0.12 14.87 19.63
C ASN A 83 -1.31 14.34 19.42
N LEU A 84 -1.89 14.57 18.23
CA LEU A 84 -3.20 14.04 17.88
C LEU A 84 -3.18 12.51 17.76
N LEU A 85 -2.18 11.96 17.07
CA LEU A 85 -2.01 10.50 16.91
C LEU A 85 -1.80 9.79 18.25
N SER A 86 -1.05 10.39 19.18
CA SER A 86 -0.91 9.87 20.55
C SER A 86 -2.25 9.73 21.26
N LYS A 87 -3.10 10.76 21.21
CA LYS A 87 -4.44 10.72 21.81
C LYS A 87 -5.34 9.67 21.16
N ILE A 88 -5.27 9.56 19.83
CA ILE A 88 -6.00 8.53 19.05
C ILE A 88 -5.56 7.13 19.48
N PHE A 89 -4.25 6.89 19.62
CA PHE A 89 -3.72 5.61 20.05
C PHE A 89 -4.11 5.26 21.48
N GLU A 90 -3.96 6.20 22.42
CA GLU A 90 -4.33 6.04 23.84
C GLU A 90 -5.80 5.65 24.02
N LYS A 91 -6.69 6.30 23.27
CA LYS A 91 -8.13 6.03 23.35
C LYS A 91 -8.60 4.89 22.43
N TRP A 92 -7.76 4.45 21.50
CA TRP A 92 -8.05 3.46 20.46
C TRP A 92 -9.28 3.82 19.60
N ASP A 93 -9.44 5.09 19.25
CA ASP A 93 -10.60 5.58 18.50
C ASP A 93 -10.27 6.87 17.73
N LEU A 94 -11.12 7.27 16.79
CA LEU A 94 -11.01 8.51 16.02
C LEU A 94 -12.39 9.13 15.81
N THR A 95 -12.53 10.42 16.13
CA THR A 95 -13.75 11.17 15.83
C THR A 95 -13.63 11.95 14.51
N GLU A 96 -14.77 12.34 13.93
CA GLU A 96 -14.82 13.19 12.74
C GLU A 96 -14.07 14.51 12.95
N VAL A 97 -14.25 15.15 14.11
CA VAL A 97 -13.58 16.42 14.46
C VAL A 97 -12.07 16.26 14.47
N GLU A 98 -11.56 15.16 15.04
CA GLU A 98 -10.13 14.87 15.06
C GLU A 98 -9.59 14.54 13.68
N ARG A 99 -10.33 13.77 12.87
CA ARG A 99 -9.94 13.47 11.49
C ARG A 99 -9.80 14.75 10.68
N GLN A 100 -10.79 15.64 10.75
CA GLN A 100 -10.74 16.95 10.07
C GLN A 100 -9.59 17.82 10.58
N LYS A 101 -9.31 17.79 11.88
CA LYS A 101 -8.16 18.49 12.46
C LYS A 101 -6.83 17.96 11.93
N GLY A 102 -6.68 16.64 11.80
CA GLY A 102 -5.50 16.01 11.20
C GLY A 102 -5.33 16.36 9.72
N ILE A 103 -6.42 16.34 8.94
CA ILE A 103 -6.42 16.79 7.53
C ILE A 103 -5.98 18.25 7.45
N TYR A 104 -6.52 19.12 8.29
CA TYR A 104 -6.15 20.53 8.34
C TYR A 104 -4.66 20.74 8.64
N PHE A 105 -4.10 20.01 9.62
CA PHE A 105 -2.66 20.08 9.91
C PHE A 105 -1.81 19.67 8.71
N GLN A 106 -2.21 18.63 7.99
CA GLN A 106 -1.51 18.18 6.79
C GLN A 106 -1.57 19.21 5.65
N GLN A 107 -2.73 19.84 5.44
CA GLN A 107 -2.93 20.83 4.37
C GLN A 107 -2.24 22.17 4.66
N THR A 108 -2.08 22.54 5.93
CA THR A 108 -1.47 23.81 6.35
C THR A 108 0.00 23.69 6.75
N SER A 109 0.57 22.48 6.73
CA SER A 109 1.98 22.27 7.04
C SER A 109 2.87 22.91 5.99
N GLN A 110 3.80 23.74 6.44
CA GLN A 110 4.89 24.32 5.64
C GLN A 110 6.22 23.88 6.28
N PRO A 111 6.69 22.66 5.96
CA PRO A 111 7.82 22.09 6.67
C PRO A 111 9.15 22.63 6.17
N THR A 112 10.08 22.85 7.10
CA THR A 112 11.50 23.05 6.78
C THR A 112 12.20 21.70 6.67
N ILE A 113 13.15 21.58 5.74
CA ILE A 113 13.97 20.38 5.58
C ILE A 113 15.24 20.51 6.42
N LYS A 114 15.55 19.46 7.19
CA LYS A 114 16.80 19.31 7.92
C LYS A 114 17.60 18.15 7.32
N GLN A 115 18.91 18.32 7.18
CA GLN A 115 19.82 17.32 6.64
C GLN A 115 20.68 16.73 7.75
N ASP A 116 20.82 15.41 7.76
CA ASP A 116 21.58 14.71 8.82
C ASP A 116 23.03 15.14 8.86
N ILE A 117 23.65 15.26 7.69
CA ILE A 117 25.07 15.61 7.54
C ILE A 117 25.41 16.94 8.23
N LYS A 118 24.43 17.85 8.34
CA LYS A 118 24.58 19.17 8.97
C LYS A 118 24.19 19.23 10.45
N GLU A 119 23.55 18.19 11.01
CA GLU A 119 23.00 18.24 12.38
C GLU A 119 23.45 17.11 13.32
N ILE A 120 23.77 15.93 12.78
CA ILE A 120 24.07 14.75 13.58
C ILE A 120 25.28 14.97 14.49
N LYS A 121 25.20 14.45 15.72
CA LYS A 121 26.25 14.61 16.73
C LYS A 121 27.13 13.37 16.82
N ALA A 122 28.40 13.58 17.15
CA ALA A 122 29.39 12.53 17.25
C ALA A 122 29.00 11.47 18.29
N ASN A 123 28.45 11.88 19.42
CA ASN A 123 28.00 10.98 20.48
C ASN A 123 26.88 10.03 20.03
N LEU A 124 25.93 10.51 19.21
CA LEU A 124 24.87 9.67 18.64
C LEU A 124 25.45 8.59 17.73
N LEU A 125 26.35 8.97 16.80
CA LEU A 125 26.98 8.00 15.90
C LEU A 125 27.86 6.99 16.63
N ILE A 126 28.66 7.44 17.59
CA ILE A 126 29.52 6.56 18.41
C ILE A 126 28.66 5.57 19.21
N GLU A 127 27.62 6.05 19.91
CA GLU A 127 26.73 5.16 20.67
C GLU A 127 26.00 4.17 19.74
N ASN A 128 25.52 4.61 18.58
CA ASN A 128 24.91 3.74 17.59
C ASN A 128 25.87 2.64 17.10
N ILE A 129 27.10 3.01 16.74
CA ILE A 129 28.13 2.06 16.28
C ILE A 129 28.46 1.07 17.39
N ASP A 130 28.67 1.53 18.63
CA ASP A 130 29.03 0.67 19.74
C ASP A 130 27.94 -0.35 20.07
N TYR A 131 26.67 0.07 20.14
CA TYR A 131 25.56 -0.86 20.35
C TYR A 131 25.34 -1.80 19.16
N ALA A 132 25.51 -1.34 17.92
CA ALA A 132 25.41 -2.20 16.75
C ALA A 132 26.49 -3.30 16.77
N PHE A 133 27.74 -2.94 17.09
CA PHE A 133 28.83 -3.91 17.24
C PHE A 133 28.58 -4.88 18.38
N ARG A 134 28.06 -4.39 19.51
CA ARG A 134 27.71 -5.21 20.67
C ARG A 134 26.81 -6.38 20.25
N VAL A 135 25.66 -6.08 19.67
CA VAL A 135 24.70 -7.14 19.28
C VAL A 135 25.16 -7.95 18.06
N TRP A 136 26.01 -7.39 17.20
CA TRP A 136 26.62 -8.13 16.11
C TRP A 136 27.63 -9.18 16.61
N GLN A 137 28.39 -8.87 17.67
CA GLN A 137 29.39 -9.77 18.24
C GLN A 137 28.83 -10.75 19.28
N GLU A 138 27.89 -10.30 20.11
CA GLU A 138 27.34 -11.09 21.22
C GLU A 138 26.32 -12.14 20.75
N LYS A 139 25.54 -11.87 19.70
CA LYS A 139 24.45 -12.76 19.29
C LYS A 139 24.94 -13.95 18.44
N PRO A 140 24.56 -15.19 18.76
CA PRO A 140 25.15 -16.39 18.15
C PRO A 140 24.87 -16.54 16.65
N TRP A 141 23.71 -16.07 16.17
CA TRP A 141 23.36 -16.13 14.74
C TRP A 141 24.17 -15.18 13.85
N ASN A 142 24.87 -14.20 14.43
CA ASN A 142 25.64 -13.22 13.69
C ASN A 142 27.09 -13.64 13.40
N LYS A 143 27.55 -14.80 13.91
CA LYS A 143 28.92 -15.30 13.70
C LYS A 143 29.38 -15.36 12.24
N HIS A 144 28.44 -15.59 11.32
CA HIS A 144 28.69 -15.68 9.89
C HIS A 144 28.05 -14.54 9.09
N LEU A 145 27.52 -13.52 9.76
CA LEU A 145 27.00 -12.33 9.08
C LEU A 145 28.19 -11.47 8.61
N SER A 146 28.35 -11.32 7.30
CA SER A 146 29.45 -10.53 6.74
C SER A 146 29.36 -9.06 7.16
N PHE A 147 30.49 -8.36 7.12
CA PHE A 147 30.56 -6.93 7.45
C PHE A 147 29.61 -6.08 6.58
N GLU A 148 29.50 -6.40 5.29
CA GLU A 148 28.61 -5.69 4.36
C GLU A 148 27.14 -5.88 4.74
N ASN A 149 26.75 -7.11 5.14
CA ASN A 149 25.39 -7.35 5.61
C ASN A 149 25.14 -6.69 6.97
N PHE A 150 26.13 -6.65 7.86
CA PHE A 150 26.05 -5.87 9.10
C PHE A 150 25.81 -4.38 8.83
N CYS A 151 26.55 -3.79 7.89
CA CYS A 151 26.41 -2.39 7.49
C CYS A 151 24.99 -2.02 7.01
N GLU A 152 24.31 -2.93 6.32
CA GLU A 152 22.97 -2.69 5.78
C GLU A 152 21.83 -3.10 6.73
N LEU A 153 22.02 -4.15 7.53
CA LEU A 153 20.93 -4.83 8.23
C LEU A 153 20.92 -4.62 9.75
N ILE A 154 21.99 -4.08 10.34
CA ILE A 154 22.08 -3.84 11.79
C ILE A 154 22.60 -2.43 12.08
N LEU A 155 23.71 -2.02 11.46
CA LEU A 155 24.42 -0.76 11.71
C LEU A 155 23.62 0.55 11.55
N PRO A 156 22.71 0.71 10.56
CA PRO A 156 22.15 2.02 10.23
C PRO A 156 21.48 2.70 11.42
N TYR A 157 21.78 3.98 11.64
CA TYR A 157 21.15 4.79 12.70
C TYR A 157 19.77 5.33 12.30
N ARG A 158 19.34 5.13 11.06
CA ARG A 158 18.04 5.53 10.52
C ARG A 158 17.60 4.58 9.40
N ILE A 159 16.35 4.70 8.99
CA ILE A 159 15.69 3.86 7.99
C ILE A 159 15.50 4.61 6.67
N ALA A 160 14.89 5.80 6.72
CA ALA A 160 14.55 6.59 5.53
C ALA A 160 14.48 8.08 5.84
N GLU A 161 13.33 8.76 5.77
CA GLU A 161 13.13 10.21 5.94
C GLU A 161 12.53 10.63 7.30
N GLU A 162 12.53 9.74 8.29
CA GLU A 162 12.02 10.00 9.64
C GLU A 162 12.87 11.02 10.43
N PRO A 163 12.33 11.65 11.49
CA PRO A 163 13.10 12.52 12.38
C PRO A 163 14.31 11.81 13.00
N LEU A 164 15.46 12.49 13.00
CA LEU A 164 16.69 12.00 13.60
C LEU A 164 16.57 11.90 15.13
N THR A 165 16.67 10.69 15.68
CA THR A 165 16.70 10.46 17.14
C THR A 165 17.78 9.44 17.53
N ASN A 166 18.21 9.49 18.80
CA ASN A 166 19.16 8.53 19.35
C ASN A 166 18.44 7.31 19.95
N TRP A 167 17.91 6.44 19.08
CA TRP A 167 16.94 5.41 19.47
C TRP A 167 17.56 4.09 19.94
N ARG A 168 18.74 3.70 19.44
CA ARG A 168 19.23 2.32 19.51
C ARG A 168 19.34 1.80 20.94
N LYS A 169 19.94 2.59 21.82
CA LYS A 169 20.11 2.23 23.23
C LYS A 169 18.76 1.99 23.91
N THR A 170 17.83 2.92 23.76
CA THR A 170 16.48 2.84 24.35
C THR A 170 15.74 1.57 23.91
N TYR A 171 15.82 1.23 22.61
CA TYR A 171 15.22 0.00 22.10
C TYR A 171 15.95 -1.25 22.61
N TYR A 172 17.29 -1.24 22.64
CA TYR A 172 18.07 -2.37 23.16
C TYR A 172 17.74 -2.65 24.62
N GLU A 173 17.73 -1.63 25.48
CA GLU A 173 17.45 -1.76 26.91
C GLU A 173 16.05 -2.30 27.18
N LYS A 174 15.07 -1.99 26.31
CA LYS A 174 13.72 -2.53 26.39
C LYS A 174 13.64 -3.98 25.90
N TYR A 175 14.09 -4.26 24.66
CA TYR A 175 13.77 -5.52 23.98
C TYR A 175 14.83 -6.61 24.16
N ASN A 176 16.08 -6.27 24.43
CA ASN A 176 17.13 -7.29 24.61
C ASN A 176 16.85 -8.22 25.81
N PRO A 177 16.49 -7.72 27.02
CA PRO A 177 16.17 -8.58 28.15
C PRO A 177 14.96 -9.49 27.89
N ILE A 178 13.97 -9.00 27.13
CA ILE A 178 12.78 -9.77 26.74
C ILE A 178 13.19 -10.92 25.82
N LEU A 179 13.95 -10.63 24.76
CA LEU A 179 14.44 -11.66 23.84
C LEU A 179 15.31 -12.69 24.57
N ASP A 180 16.25 -12.24 25.40
CA ASP A 180 17.12 -13.15 26.14
C ASP A 180 16.34 -14.01 27.14
N SER A 181 15.23 -13.52 27.69
CA SER A 181 14.34 -14.31 28.54
C SER A 181 13.57 -15.36 27.75
N LEU A 182 13.00 -14.98 26.60
CA LEU A 182 12.14 -15.83 25.79
C LEU A 182 12.90 -16.82 24.90
N TYR A 183 14.16 -16.55 24.58
CA TYR A 183 14.92 -17.33 23.61
C TYR A 183 16.40 -17.51 24.00
N LYS A 184 16.85 -18.76 24.01
CA LYS A 184 18.25 -19.16 24.28
C LYS A 184 18.90 -19.92 23.11
N GLY A 185 18.19 -20.05 21.99
CA GLY A 185 18.68 -20.78 20.82
C GLY A 185 19.62 -19.94 19.94
N THR A 186 19.90 -20.46 18.74
CA THR A 186 20.86 -19.85 17.79
C THR A 186 20.24 -19.54 16.43
N ASP A 187 18.95 -19.81 16.24
CA ASP A 187 18.23 -19.52 15.00
C ASP A 187 17.66 -18.10 15.01
N VAL A 188 18.16 -17.27 14.10
CA VAL A 188 17.71 -15.89 13.91
C VAL A 188 16.24 -15.77 13.50
N VAL A 189 15.70 -16.74 12.76
CA VAL A 189 14.31 -16.72 12.29
C VAL A 189 13.38 -17.01 13.46
N GLU A 190 13.76 -17.93 14.33
CA GLU A 190 13.03 -18.21 15.57
C GLU A 190 13.08 -17.00 16.52
N ALA A 191 14.25 -16.40 16.73
CA ALA A 191 14.39 -15.16 17.50
C ALA A 191 13.51 -14.03 16.95
N CYS A 192 13.46 -13.85 15.63
CA CYS A 192 12.63 -12.87 14.95
C CYS A 192 11.13 -13.14 15.17
N ASN A 193 10.70 -14.39 15.06
CA ASN A 193 9.30 -14.76 15.24
C ASN A 193 8.84 -14.62 16.70
N ILE A 194 9.67 -15.04 17.67
CA ILE A 194 9.39 -14.87 19.11
C ILE A 194 9.21 -13.39 19.46
N LEU A 195 10.12 -12.54 18.98
CA LEU A 195 10.02 -11.10 19.25
C LEU A 195 8.85 -10.47 18.50
N SER A 196 8.52 -10.94 17.30
CA SER A 196 7.31 -10.54 16.56
C SER A 196 6.04 -10.88 17.35
N ASP A 197 5.97 -12.09 17.93
CA ASP A 197 4.83 -12.52 18.75
C ASP A 197 4.70 -11.69 20.02
N TYR A 198 5.82 -11.34 20.67
CA TYR A 198 5.80 -10.38 21.79
C TYR A 198 5.28 -9.01 21.34
N MET A 199 5.76 -8.49 20.20
CA MET A 199 5.35 -7.19 19.67
C MET A 199 3.84 -7.11 19.36
N LYS A 200 3.20 -8.22 18.94
CA LYS A 200 1.74 -8.29 18.74
C LYS A 200 0.98 -7.94 20.03
N THR A 201 1.51 -8.32 21.20
CA THR A 201 0.89 -8.01 22.49
C THR A 201 0.92 -6.52 22.84
N GLU A 202 1.87 -5.78 22.26
CA GLU A 202 1.98 -4.32 22.42
C GLU A 202 1.03 -3.54 21.49
N LYS A 203 0.33 -4.27 20.60
CA LYS A 203 -0.67 -3.78 19.64
C LYS A 203 -0.12 -2.77 18.62
N PHE A 204 -0.84 -2.61 17.51
CA PHE A 204 -0.57 -1.56 16.53
C PHE A 204 -1.88 -0.99 15.99
N PHE A 205 -2.03 0.33 16.02
CA PHE A 205 -3.22 0.98 15.47
C PHE A 205 -2.97 1.31 14.00
N TYR A 206 -3.53 0.51 13.09
CA TYR A 206 -3.45 0.79 11.65
C TYR A 206 -4.25 2.05 11.32
N PHE A 207 -3.56 3.07 10.80
CA PHE A 207 -4.06 4.42 10.61
C PHE A 207 -3.86 4.88 9.16
N THR A 208 -4.96 5.16 8.46
CA THR A 208 -4.96 5.69 7.07
C THR A 208 -5.99 6.81 6.87
N ASP A 209 -6.55 7.34 7.96
CA ASP A 209 -7.63 8.32 7.93
C ASP A 209 -7.17 9.71 7.43
N PHE A 210 -5.87 10.00 7.52
CA PHE A 210 -5.20 11.12 6.84
C PHE A 210 -3.70 10.84 6.67
N SER A 211 -3.04 11.57 5.76
CA SER A 211 -1.61 11.39 5.46
C SER A 211 -0.73 11.90 6.60
N THR A 212 0.31 11.14 6.96
CA THR A 212 1.27 11.49 8.00
C THR A 212 2.72 11.38 7.48
N PRO A 213 3.61 12.32 7.84
CA PRO A 213 5.05 12.14 7.66
C PRO A 213 5.53 10.86 8.35
N ARG A 214 6.69 10.33 7.93
CA ARG A 214 7.29 9.16 8.59
C ARG A 214 7.61 9.50 10.05
N GLN A 215 7.21 8.63 10.96
CA GLN A 215 7.33 8.89 12.39
C GLN A 215 8.71 8.48 12.92
N GLY A 216 9.22 9.23 13.90
CA GLY A 216 10.50 8.92 14.54
C GLY A 216 10.40 7.74 15.50
N ALA A 217 11.53 7.07 15.74
CA ALA A 217 11.62 5.91 16.63
C ALA A 217 11.03 6.17 18.02
N ASP A 218 11.39 7.29 18.66
CA ASP A 218 10.95 7.61 20.02
C ASP A 218 9.43 7.77 20.13
N PHE A 219 8.79 8.29 19.07
CA PHE A 219 7.34 8.40 18.99
C PHE A 219 6.71 7.00 18.84
N GLN A 220 7.24 6.19 17.92
CA GLN A 220 6.71 4.87 17.62
C GLN A 220 6.90 3.85 18.76
N LEU A 221 7.95 4.02 19.57
CA LEU A 221 8.15 3.22 20.79
C LEU A 221 6.98 3.35 21.78
N LYS A 222 6.31 4.51 21.78
CA LYS A 222 5.22 4.85 22.71
C LYS A 222 3.82 4.72 22.06
N ASN A 223 3.69 5.05 20.78
CA ASN A 223 2.39 5.32 20.16
C ASN A 223 1.98 4.36 19.04
N ARG A 224 2.83 3.39 18.65
CA ARG A 224 2.54 2.26 17.70
C ARG A 224 1.33 2.47 16.77
N ILE A 225 1.35 3.54 15.98
CA ILE A 225 0.23 4.00 15.14
C ILE A 225 0.76 4.45 13.79
N GLY A 226 0.09 4.07 12.72
CA GLY A 226 0.44 4.48 11.37
C GLY A 226 0.08 3.46 10.31
N THR A 227 0.78 3.54 9.19
CA THR A 227 0.57 2.71 8.00
C THR A 227 1.42 1.43 8.03
N CYS A 228 1.40 0.66 6.94
CA CYS A 228 2.32 -0.48 6.79
C CYS A 228 3.81 -0.07 6.88
N ARG A 229 4.17 1.12 6.39
CA ARG A 229 5.51 1.72 6.54
C ARG A 229 5.91 1.85 8.01
N ASP A 230 5.02 2.41 8.82
CA ASP A 230 5.29 2.67 10.25
C ASP A 230 5.41 1.37 11.06
N ALA A 231 4.60 0.35 10.72
CA ALA A 231 4.77 -0.99 11.27
C ALA A 231 6.14 -1.58 10.90
N CYS A 232 6.58 -1.42 9.65
CA CYS A 232 7.90 -1.89 9.21
C CYS A 232 9.04 -1.18 9.94
N ASP A 233 8.89 0.11 10.22
CA ASP A 233 9.87 0.89 10.97
C ASP A 233 10.01 0.40 12.40
N ILE A 234 8.87 0.20 13.10
CA ILE A 234 8.85 -0.35 14.46
C ILE A 234 9.60 -1.68 14.51
N ALA A 235 9.26 -2.62 13.63
CA ALA A 235 9.94 -3.91 13.56
C ALA A 235 11.43 -3.75 13.27
N THR A 236 11.80 -2.86 12.35
CA THR A 236 13.21 -2.60 12.03
C THR A 236 13.97 -2.09 13.26
N TYR A 237 13.44 -1.12 14.01
CA TYR A 237 14.08 -0.63 15.24
C TYR A 237 14.23 -1.71 16.29
N VAL A 238 13.15 -2.46 16.56
CA VAL A 238 13.15 -3.54 17.55
C VAL A 238 14.20 -4.60 17.19
N MET A 239 14.11 -5.16 15.99
CA MET A 239 14.96 -6.27 15.54
C MET A 239 16.43 -5.85 15.44
N ARG A 240 16.73 -4.67 14.85
CA ARG A 240 18.10 -4.17 14.74
C ARG A 240 18.72 -3.84 16.09
N SER A 241 17.92 -3.36 17.06
CA SER A 241 18.43 -3.06 18.40
C SER A 241 19.00 -4.28 19.10
N VAL A 242 18.42 -5.47 18.86
CA VAL A 242 18.82 -6.74 19.50
C VAL A 242 19.67 -7.64 18.59
N GLY A 243 20.15 -7.12 17.46
CA GLY A 243 21.06 -7.81 16.55
C GLY A 243 20.39 -8.82 15.61
N ILE A 244 19.09 -8.72 15.36
CA ILE A 244 18.42 -9.50 14.31
C ILE A 244 18.56 -8.73 12.99
N PRO A 245 19.25 -9.27 11.96
CA PRO A 245 19.50 -8.59 10.70
C PRO A 245 18.23 -8.49 9.85
N VAL A 246 17.64 -7.30 9.81
CA VAL A 246 16.40 -7.02 9.07
C VAL A 246 16.50 -5.77 8.19
N THR A 247 15.63 -5.72 7.19
CA THR A 247 15.32 -4.51 6.43
C THR A 247 13.89 -4.59 5.88
N THR A 248 13.51 -3.64 5.04
CA THR A 248 12.18 -3.55 4.42
C THR A 248 12.29 -3.84 2.92
N ASP A 249 11.42 -4.72 2.44
CA ASP A 249 11.15 -4.90 1.01
C ASP A 249 9.81 -4.23 0.67
N MET A 250 9.67 -3.78 -0.58
CA MET A 250 8.50 -3.05 -1.04
C MET A 250 8.23 -3.28 -2.53
N TYR A 251 7.00 -3.01 -2.95
CA TYR A 251 6.70 -2.71 -4.34
C TYR A 251 6.27 -1.25 -4.47
N LEU A 252 6.73 -0.59 -5.53
CA LEU A 252 6.41 0.83 -5.78
C LEU A 252 4.93 1.04 -6.08
N TYR A 253 4.30 0.05 -6.71
CA TYR A 253 2.89 0.07 -7.04
C TYR A 253 2.40 -1.32 -7.39
N SER A 254 1.32 -1.76 -6.74
CA SER A 254 0.75 -3.08 -7.04
C SER A 254 0.05 -3.08 -8.40
N PRO A 255 0.36 -4.04 -9.29
CA PRO A 255 -0.40 -4.28 -10.51
C PRO A 255 -1.86 -4.65 -10.28
N GLU A 256 -2.20 -5.02 -9.04
CA GLU A 256 -3.53 -5.45 -8.63
C GLU A 256 -4.18 -4.44 -7.68
N TYR A 257 -3.48 -4.01 -6.62
CA TYR A 257 -4.07 -3.20 -5.55
C TYR A 257 -4.02 -1.70 -5.79
N GLN A 258 -3.24 -1.23 -6.78
CA GLN A 258 -3.12 0.20 -7.13
C GLN A 258 -2.69 1.12 -5.99
N ILE A 259 -1.89 0.55 -5.09
CA ILE A 259 -1.25 1.21 -3.96
C ILE A 259 0.16 0.62 -3.82
N ASP A 260 1.05 1.35 -3.17
CA ASP A 260 2.34 0.86 -2.69
C ASP A 260 2.19 0.02 -1.41
N HIS A 261 3.21 -0.77 -1.09
CA HIS A 261 3.23 -1.56 0.15
C HIS A 261 4.65 -1.93 0.54
N GLU A 262 4.88 -1.99 1.85
CA GLU A 262 6.15 -2.35 2.48
C GLU A 262 5.93 -3.49 3.48
N TRP A 263 6.89 -4.40 3.57
CA TRP A 263 6.95 -5.48 4.57
C TRP A 263 8.41 -5.71 5.00
N ASN A 264 8.62 -6.26 6.20
CA ASN A 264 9.97 -6.57 6.65
C ASN A 264 10.49 -7.88 6.06
N VAL A 265 11.81 -7.99 5.98
CA VAL A 265 12.52 -9.23 5.69
C VAL A 265 13.59 -9.47 6.74
N VAL A 266 13.70 -10.71 7.23
CA VAL A 266 14.81 -11.16 8.06
C VAL A 266 15.79 -11.96 7.21
N ARG A 267 17.09 -11.67 7.32
CA ARG A 267 18.12 -12.46 6.67
C ARG A 267 18.48 -13.65 7.55
N ASP A 268 18.29 -14.86 7.05
CA ASP A 268 18.66 -16.07 7.77
C ASP A 268 20.18 -16.36 7.71
N THR A 269 20.61 -17.42 8.40
CA THR A 269 22.02 -17.84 8.44
C THR A 269 22.51 -18.43 7.11
N THR A 270 21.61 -18.84 6.21
CA THR A 270 21.94 -19.31 4.85
C THR A 270 22.10 -18.15 3.86
N GLY A 271 21.62 -16.96 4.22
CA GLY A 271 21.61 -15.76 3.39
C GLY A 271 20.33 -15.53 2.59
N LYS A 272 19.30 -16.35 2.82
CA LYS A 272 17.95 -16.09 2.31
C LYS A 272 17.30 -14.95 3.10
N TYR A 273 16.47 -14.17 2.42
CA TYR A 273 15.66 -13.12 3.05
C TYR A 273 14.22 -13.60 3.11
N LEU A 274 13.70 -13.73 4.32
CA LEU A 274 12.39 -14.29 4.59
C LEU A 274 11.43 -13.14 4.93
N PRO A 275 10.36 -12.92 4.15
CA PRO A 275 9.33 -11.94 4.46
C PRO A 275 8.67 -12.24 5.80
N PHE A 276 8.41 -11.19 6.57
CA PHE A 276 7.52 -11.25 7.73
C PHE A 276 6.76 -9.94 7.88
N TRP A 277 5.61 -10.03 8.52
CA TRP A 277 4.87 -8.87 9.00
C TRP A 277 4.39 -9.20 10.39
N TYR A 278 5.01 -8.58 11.40
CA TYR A 278 4.77 -8.97 12.79
C TYR A 278 3.30 -8.90 13.21
N GLU A 279 2.43 -8.16 12.50
CA GLU A 279 0.98 -8.15 12.78
C GLU A 279 0.17 -9.23 12.05
N GLN A 280 0.73 -9.88 11.01
CA GLN A 280 -0.03 -10.76 10.11
C GLN A 280 0.56 -12.14 9.91
N PHE A 281 1.88 -12.27 9.71
CA PHE A 281 2.51 -13.55 9.41
C PHE A 281 3.99 -13.58 9.83
N ASN A 282 4.42 -14.77 10.24
CA ASN A 282 5.78 -15.04 10.71
C ASN A 282 6.72 -15.33 9.53
N ALA A 283 8.03 -15.12 9.73
CA ALA A 283 9.05 -15.54 8.78
C ALA A 283 9.11 -17.07 8.74
N VAL A 284 9.04 -17.64 7.54
CA VAL A 284 9.11 -19.10 7.32
C VAL A 284 10.14 -19.43 6.23
N ARG A 285 10.83 -20.57 6.37
CA ARG A 285 11.76 -21.10 5.35
C ARG A 285 11.06 -21.93 4.27
N ASP A 286 9.78 -21.67 4.04
CA ASP A 286 9.03 -22.28 2.95
C ASP A 286 9.31 -21.53 1.64
N GLU A 287 9.90 -22.21 0.67
CA GLU A 287 10.20 -21.63 -0.65
C GLU A 287 8.93 -21.28 -1.44
N ASN A 288 7.78 -21.84 -1.05
CA ASN A 288 6.48 -21.56 -1.65
C ASN A 288 5.69 -20.46 -0.90
N PHE A 289 6.30 -19.81 0.10
CA PHE A 289 5.63 -18.76 0.84
C PHE A 289 5.17 -17.63 -0.10
N THR A 290 3.90 -17.25 0.04
CA THR A 290 3.31 -16.11 -0.67
C THR A 290 2.33 -15.37 0.22
N ASP A 291 2.41 -14.04 0.19
CA ASP A 291 1.42 -13.15 0.80
C ASP A 291 0.19 -12.93 -0.09
N LYS A 292 0.13 -13.62 -1.24
CA LYS A 292 -0.96 -13.59 -2.24
C LYS A 292 -1.19 -12.21 -2.87
N ARG A 293 -0.15 -11.38 -2.95
CA ARG A 293 -0.20 -10.08 -3.63
C ARG A 293 0.74 -10.04 -4.82
N LYS A 294 0.23 -9.59 -5.97
CA LYS A 294 1.07 -9.20 -7.10
C LYS A 294 1.85 -7.92 -6.80
N LYS A 295 3.13 -7.95 -7.14
CA LYS A 295 4.16 -6.96 -6.80
C LYS A 295 4.70 -6.23 -8.03
N GLY A 296 4.71 -6.86 -9.20
CA GLY A 296 5.35 -6.39 -10.43
C GLY A 296 6.88 -6.44 -10.34
N LYS A 297 7.47 -5.63 -9.46
CA LYS A 297 8.89 -5.57 -9.12
C LYS A 297 9.03 -5.38 -7.62
N VAL A 298 10.04 -6.00 -7.02
CA VAL A 298 10.31 -5.90 -5.57
C VAL A 298 11.63 -5.21 -5.34
N PHE A 299 11.61 -4.21 -4.47
CA PHE A 299 12.76 -3.40 -4.09
C PHE A 299 13.05 -3.56 -2.61
N ARG A 300 14.32 -3.65 -2.25
CA ARG A 300 14.81 -3.67 -0.89
C ARG A 300 15.37 -2.31 -0.52
N MET A 301 14.96 -1.80 0.63
CA MET A 301 15.56 -0.62 1.22
C MET A 301 16.96 -0.95 1.75
N THR A 302 17.93 -0.13 1.38
CA THR A 302 19.32 -0.18 1.85
C THR A 302 19.69 1.17 2.46
N TYR A 303 20.63 1.18 3.40
CA TYR A 303 21.22 2.43 3.86
C TYR A 303 22.21 2.98 2.84
N GLY A 304 22.98 2.10 2.20
CA GLY A 304 23.94 2.47 1.18
C GLY A 304 23.30 2.77 -0.18
N ILE A 305 23.88 3.70 -0.93
CA ILE A 305 23.46 4.03 -2.30
C ILE A 305 23.66 2.82 -3.24
N GLN A 306 22.61 2.49 -4.01
CA GLN A 306 22.57 1.39 -4.98
C GLN A 306 22.65 1.84 -6.44
N LYS A 307 22.44 3.14 -6.72
CA LYS A 307 22.38 3.69 -8.07
C LYS A 307 23.44 4.77 -8.30
N ASN A 308 23.78 5.02 -9.57
CA ASN A 308 24.62 6.14 -9.95
C ASN A 308 23.83 7.45 -9.84
N LEU A 309 24.23 8.31 -8.92
CA LEU A 309 23.54 9.56 -8.59
C LEU A 309 23.46 10.52 -9.78
N ASN A 310 24.50 10.56 -10.63
CA ASN A 310 24.58 11.46 -11.77
C ASN A 310 23.53 11.18 -12.85
N LYS A 311 22.86 10.02 -12.79
CA LYS A 311 21.83 9.60 -13.76
C LYS A 311 20.42 9.61 -13.19
N LEU A 312 20.24 9.98 -11.91
CA LEU A 312 18.93 9.88 -11.26
C LEU A 312 17.89 10.79 -11.91
N GLU A 313 18.26 12.01 -12.32
CA GLU A 313 17.32 12.95 -12.94
C GLU A 313 16.81 12.50 -14.31
N GLU A 314 17.58 11.64 -14.99
CA GLU A 314 17.19 11.04 -16.27
C GLU A 314 16.15 9.92 -16.08
N LEU A 315 16.00 9.40 -14.86
CA LEU A 315 15.04 8.35 -14.53
C LEU A 315 13.65 8.92 -14.26
N PRO A 316 12.58 8.15 -14.55
CA PRO A 316 11.24 8.48 -14.08
C PRO A 316 11.21 8.66 -12.55
N PRO A 317 10.39 9.59 -12.01
CA PRO A 317 10.34 9.90 -10.57
C PRO A 317 10.21 8.67 -9.65
N SER A 318 9.46 7.64 -10.07
CA SER A 318 9.29 6.41 -9.30
C SER A 318 10.57 5.59 -9.11
N LEU A 319 11.59 5.79 -9.96
CA LEU A 319 12.85 5.05 -9.96
C LEU A 319 14.05 5.89 -9.48
N GLN A 320 13.82 7.10 -8.99
CA GLN A 320 14.86 8.05 -8.56
C GLN A 320 15.40 7.80 -7.15
N ASN A 321 14.76 6.93 -6.34
CA ASN A 321 15.28 6.62 -5.01
C ASN A 321 16.58 5.79 -5.13
N PRO A 322 17.75 6.34 -4.73
CA PRO A 322 19.03 5.65 -4.88
C PRO A 322 19.23 4.53 -3.87
N PHE A 323 18.38 4.43 -2.84
CA PHE A 323 18.47 3.47 -1.74
C PHE A 323 17.65 2.20 -1.96
N LEU A 324 17.17 2.00 -3.18
CA LEU A 324 16.37 0.83 -3.55
C LEU A 324 17.19 -0.13 -4.40
N LYS A 325 17.32 -1.37 -3.90
CA LYS A 325 17.92 -2.49 -4.62
C LYS A 325 16.84 -3.38 -5.19
N ASP A 326 16.87 -3.67 -6.49
CA ASP A 326 15.99 -4.66 -7.10
C ASP A 326 16.30 -6.07 -6.57
N VAL A 327 15.33 -6.67 -5.90
CA VAL A 327 15.41 -8.03 -5.33
C VAL A 327 14.33 -8.95 -5.91
N THR A 328 13.71 -8.57 -7.03
CA THR A 328 12.60 -9.32 -7.65
C THR A 328 12.95 -10.79 -7.90
N ALA A 329 14.21 -11.08 -8.24
CA ALA A 329 14.69 -12.45 -8.45
C ALA A 329 14.64 -13.34 -7.19
N GLN A 330 14.67 -12.75 -5.99
CA GLN A 330 14.55 -13.50 -4.73
C GLN A 330 13.12 -13.98 -4.46
N TYR A 331 12.13 -13.39 -5.14
CA TYR A 331 10.71 -13.74 -5.02
C TYR A 331 10.20 -14.62 -6.15
N PHE A 332 10.67 -14.40 -7.38
CA PHE A 332 10.10 -15.05 -8.58
C PHE A 332 11.14 -15.79 -9.43
N GLY A 333 12.34 -16.02 -8.88
CA GLY A 333 13.46 -16.58 -9.62
C GLY A 333 14.07 -15.61 -10.63
N LYS A 334 15.23 -15.98 -11.17
CA LYS A 334 15.88 -15.21 -12.24
C LYS A 334 15.15 -15.49 -13.55
N ASN A 335 14.77 -14.42 -14.25
CA ASN A 335 14.19 -14.52 -15.58
C ASN A 335 14.59 -13.31 -16.44
N SER A 336 14.39 -13.43 -17.73
CA SER A 336 14.61 -12.34 -18.68
C SER A 336 13.61 -12.41 -19.82
N VAL A 337 13.08 -11.27 -20.19
CA VAL A 337 12.10 -11.12 -21.26
C VAL A 337 12.64 -10.13 -22.29
N THR A 338 12.65 -10.56 -23.54
CA THR A 338 13.06 -9.75 -24.68
C THR A 338 11.82 -9.29 -25.43
N ILE A 339 11.68 -7.98 -25.62
CA ILE A 339 10.56 -7.38 -26.35
C ILE A 339 11.10 -6.68 -27.59
N PRO A 340 10.61 -7.01 -28.80
CA PRO A 340 11.02 -6.33 -30.02
C PRO A 340 10.54 -4.88 -30.04
N ILE A 341 11.36 -4.00 -30.61
CA ILE A 341 11.04 -2.60 -30.88
C ILE A 341 11.23 -2.29 -32.36
N GLU A 342 10.31 -1.51 -32.91
CA GLU A 342 10.35 -1.11 -34.33
C GLU A 342 11.28 0.08 -34.56
N ASN A 343 11.35 0.99 -33.57
CA ASN A 343 12.07 2.25 -33.65
C ASN A 343 13.15 2.32 -32.58
N GLU A 344 14.26 2.98 -32.90
CA GLU A 344 15.31 3.26 -31.91
C GLU A 344 14.78 4.15 -30.78
N VAL A 345 15.13 3.76 -29.55
CA VAL A 345 14.80 4.50 -28.33
C VAL A 345 16.05 4.72 -27.49
N LYS A 346 16.10 5.83 -26.74
CA LYS A 346 17.27 6.17 -25.90
C LYS A 346 17.26 5.47 -24.54
N ASN A 347 16.07 5.21 -24.02
CA ASN A 347 15.85 4.59 -22.73
C ASN A 347 14.56 3.77 -22.76
N ALA A 348 14.48 2.75 -21.91
CA ALA A 348 13.35 1.85 -21.82
C ALA A 348 13.04 1.52 -20.36
N PHE A 349 11.76 1.49 -20.04
CA PHE A 349 11.24 1.25 -18.71
C PHE A 349 10.07 0.27 -18.76
N LEU A 350 9.92 -0.49 -17.69
CA LEU A 350 8.84 -1.45 -17.49
C LEU A 350 7.68 -0.76 -16.76
N GLY A 351 6.53 -0.61 -17.41
CA GLY A 351 5.34 0.03 -16.86
C GLY A 351 4.33 -0.95 -16.27
N VAL A 352 3.77 -0.61 -15.11
CA VAL A 352 2.57 -1.23 -14.52
C VAL A 352 1.41 -0.25 -14.62
N PHE A 353 0.19 -0.76 -14.85
CA PHE A 353 -0.99 0.08 -15.07
C PHE A 353 -1.38 0.90 -13.82
N THR A 354 -1.84 2.12 -14.04
CA THR A 354 -2.44 3.01 -13.03
C THR A 354 -3.60 3.79 -13.65
N ALA A 355 -4.76 3.82 -12.99
CA ALA A 355 -5.94 4.54 -13.46
C ALA A 355 -5.70 6.06 -13.63
N ARG A 356 -4.76 6.64 -12.88
CA ARG A 356 -4.48 8.08 -12.88
C ARG A 356 -3.68 8.53 -14.11
N ASN A 357 -2.61 7.80 -14.44
CA ASN A 357 -1.62 8.20 -15.45
C ASN A 357 -1.46 7.18 -16.58
N GLY A 358 -2.29 6.14 -16.63
CA GLY A 358 -2.17 5.01 -17.55
C GLY A 358 -1.07 4.03 -17.13
N TRP A 359 0.15 4.52 -16.88
CA TRP A 359 1.31 3.67 -16.56
C TRP A 359 2.25 4.30 -15.54
N LEU A 360 2.84 3.46 -14.66
CA LEU A 360 3.90 3.82 -13.73
C LEU A 360 5.14 2.96 -14.02
N PRO A 361 6.31 3.58 -14.25
CA PRO A 361 7.57 2.85 -14.38
C PRO A 361 7.98 2.18 -13.08
N VAL A 362 8.22 0.87 -13.12
CA VAL A 362 8.63 0.06 -11.97
C VAL A 362 9.96 -0.66 -12.20
N GLY A 363 10.60 -0.50 -13.36
CA GLY A 363 11.91 -1.08 -13.63
C GLY A 363 12.55 -0.53 -14.89
N GLU A 364 13.85 -0.74 -15.03
CA GLU A 364 14.65 -0.31 -16.19
C GLU A 364 14.81 -1.49 -17.16
N GLY A 365 14.83 -1.20 -18.47
CA GLY A 365 15.12 -2.15 -19.54
C GLY A 365 16.44 -1.81 -20.22
N MET A 366 17.20 -2.83 -20.63
CA MET A 366 18.42 -2.63 -21.42
C MET A 366 18.07 -2.72 -22.91
N ILE A 367 18.57 -1.78 -23.70
CA ILE A 367 18.31 -1.73 -25.14
C ILE A 367 19.47 -2.39 -25.87
N ASN A 368 19.18 -3.37 -26.70
CA ASN A 368 20.11 -4.04 -27.59
C ASN A 368 19.55 -3.97 -29.01
N ASP A 369 20.05 -3.04 -29.83
CA ASP A 369 19.57 -2.79 -31.19
C ASP A 369 18.04 -2.63 -31.28
N LYS A 370 17.35 -3.65 -31.81
CA LYS A 370 15.90 -3.69 -32.03
C LYS A 370 15.14 -4.43 -30.93
N GLU A 371 15.74 -4.61 -29.76
CA GLU A 371 15.13 -5.33 -28.65
C GLU A 371 15.35 -4.64 -27.30
N ILE A 372 14.38 -4.77 -26.40
CA ILE A 372 14.50 -4.39 -25.00
C ILE A 372 14.53 -5.65 -24.14
N LEU A 373 15.58 -5.77 -23.31
CA LEU A 373 15.75 -6.82 -22.33
C LEU A 373 15.31 -6.34 -20.93
N PHE A 374 14.23 -6.92 -20.42
CA PHE A 374 13.80 -6.75 -19.03
C PHE A 374 14.23 -7.95 -18.20
N LYS A 375 14.89 -7.70 -17.05
CA LYS A 375 15.35 -8.75 -16.12
C LYS A 375 14.47 -8.83 -14.89
N ASN A 376 14.27 -10.06 -14.41
CA ASN A 376 13.66 -10.42 -13.13
C ASN A 376 12.30 -9.73 -12.91
N ILE A 377 11.28 -10.13 -13.64
CA ILE A 377 9.92 -9.59 -13.50
C ILE A 377 9.00 -10.64 -12.89
N GLU A 378 7.91 -10.21 -12.26
CA GLU A 378 6.88 -11.12 -11.78
C GLU A 378 6.10 -11.74 -12.96
N PRO A 379 5.93 -13.07 -13.02
CA PRO A 379 5.05 -13.69 -14.00
C PRO A 379 3.57 -13.26 -13.86
N PHE A 380 2.83 -13.39 -14.95
CA PHE A 380 1.39 -13.13 -15.04
C PHE A 380 0.95 -11.69 -14.70
N VAL A 381 1.86 -10.73 -14.81
CA VAL A 381 1.54 -9.30 -14.80
C VAL A 381 1.52 -8.79 -16.24
N ILE A 382 0.55 -7.92 -16.57
CA ILE A 382 0.54 -7.20 -17.86
C ILE A 382 1.43 -5.96 -17.70
N TYR A 383 2.49 -5.91 -18.50
CA TYR A 383 3.44 -4.81 -18.52
C TYR A 383 3.37 -4.04 -19.83
N GLN A 384 3.74 -2.75 -19.77
CA GLN A 384 3.90 -1.88 -20.93
C GLN A 384 5.35 -1.41 -21.03
N PRO A 385 6.07 -1.65 -22.13
CA PRO A 385 7.33 -0.99 -22.40
C PRO A 385 7.14 0.50 -22.68
N LEU A 386 7.93 1.33 -21.99
CA LEU A 386 7.81 2.79 -22.00
C LEU A 386 9.17 3.46 -22.23
N THR A 387 9.19 4.62 -22.85
CA THR A 387 10.31 5.57 -22.85
C THR A 387 9.95 6.79 -22.00
N TYR A 388 10.96 7.44 -21.43
CA TYR A 388 10.79 8.65 -20.62
C TYR A 388 11.70 9.76 -21.14
N LYS A 389 11.12 10.91 -21.47
CA LYS A 389 11.87 12.10 -21.88
C LYS A 389 11.12 13.35 -21.49
N ASN A 390 11.83 14.32 -20.89
CA ASN A 390 11.29 15.63 -20.51
C ASN A 390 9.99 15.55 -19.69
N GLY A 391 9.93 14.64 -18.71
CA GLY A 391 8.73 14.47 -17.87
C GLY A 391 7.62 13.62 -18.49
N ILE A 392 7.74 13.20 -19.75
CA ILE A 392 6.68 12.51 -20.50
C ILE A 392 7.02 11.03 -20.66
N LEU A 393 6.06 10.17 -20.32
CA LEU A 393 6.09 8.73 -20.58
C LEU A 393 5.37 8.42 -21.90
N LYS A 394 5.98 7.59 -22.75
CA LYS A 394 5.36 7.12 -24.00
C LYS A 394 5.52 5.61 -24.17
N PRO A 395 4.47 4.88 -24.59
CA PRO A 395 4.59 3.49 -25.02
C PRO A 395 5.59 3.31 -26.16
N ILE A 396 6.40 2.25 -26.10
CA ILE A 396 7.36 1.90 -27.16
C ILE A 396 6.85 0.75 -28.02
N SER A 397 6.23 -0.26 -27.39
CA SER A 397 5.79 -1.49 -28.05
C SER A 397 4.43 -1.94 -27.51
N LEU A 398 3.95 -3.10 -27.96
CA LEU A 398 2.74 -3.71 -27.42
C LEU A 398 2.91 -4.13 -25.95
N PRO A 399 1.83 -4.11 -25.13
CA PRO A 399 1.83 -4.72 -23.82
C PRO A 399 2.12 -6.22 -23.92
N PHE A 400 2.68 -6.77 -22.85
CA PHE A 400 2.99 -8.20 -22.79
C PHE A 400 2.75 -8.77 -21.39
N MET A 401 2.60 -10.09 -21.34
CA MET A 401 2.57 -10.86 -20.10
C MET A 401 3.58 -12.01 -20.19
N TYR A 402 4.41 -12.13 -19.16
CA TYR A 402 5.32 -13.26 -19.01
C TYR A 402 4.62 -14.41 -18.29
N LYS A 403 4.37 -15.52 -18.98
CA LYS A 403 3.71 -16.73 -18.46
C LYS A 403 4.77 -17.82 -18.17
N LYS A 404 5.75 -17.49 -17.31
CA LYS A 404 6.89 -18.34 -16.87
C LYS A 404 7.87 -18.77 -17.98
N ASP A 405 7.42 -19.46 -19.02
CA ASP A 405 8.32 -19.90 -20.11
C ASP A 405 7.92 -19.32 -21.47
N LYS A 406 6.79 -18.61 -21.51
CA LYS A 406 6.25 -18.01 -22.73
C LYS A 406 5.93 -16.55 -22.51
N ILE A 407 6.28 -15.73 -23.49
CA ILE A 407 5.84 -14.35 -23.57
C ILE A 407 4.55 -14.32 -24.39
N HIS A 408 3.52 -13.70 -23.85
CA HIS A 408 2.30 -13.40 -24.57
C HIS A 408 2.26 -11.91 -24.87
N ILE A 409 2.34 -11.55 -26.16
CA ILE A 409 2.23 -10.18 -26.64
C ILE A 409 0.76 -9.92 -26.99
N PHE A 410 0.19 -8.88 -26.40
CA PHE A 410 -1.19 -8.47 -26.65
C PHE A 410 -1.24 -7.63 -27.93
N ASN A 411 -1.32 -8.29 -29.07
CA ASN A 411 -1.46 -7.67 -30.38
C ASN A 411 -2.95 -7.63 -30.77
N PRO A 412 -3.60 -6.44 -30.75
CA PRO A 412 -5.01 -6.31 -31.11
C PRO A 412 -5.26 -6.80 -32.53
N GLU A 413 -6.15 -7.78 -32.68
CA GLU A 413 -6.52 -8.31 -33.98
C GLU A 413 -7.47 -7.38 -34.74
N ASN A 414 -7.48 -7.46 -36.07
CA ASN A 414 -8.48 -6.74 -36.88
C ASN A 414 -9.90 -7.26 -36.65
N GLN A 415 -10.05 -8.52 -36.20
CA GLN A 415 -11.35 -9.09 -35.88
C GLN A 415 -11.88 -8.54 -34.56
N LEU A 416 -13.08 -7.96 -34.61
CA LEU A 416 -13.79 -7.49 -33.43
C LEU A 416 -14.65 -8.60 -32.81
N GLN A 417 -14.74 -8.60 -31.49
CA GLN A 417 -15.65 -9.41 -30.68
C GLN A 417 -16.60 -8.51 -29.89
N ASN A 418 -17.80 -9.02 -29.59
CA ASN A 418 -18.69 -8.35 -28.65
C ASN A 418 -18.16 -8.58 -27.23
N VAL A 419 -18.12 -7.52 -26.42
CA VAL A 419 -17.69 -7.59 -25.03
C VAL A 419 -18.77 -7.02 -24.12
N THR A 420 -19.17 -7.79 -23.11
CA THR A 420 -20.14 -7.36 -22.09
C THR A 420 -19.39 -7.05 -20.80
N LEU A 421 -19.45 -5.78 -20.39
CA LEU A 421 -18.70 -5.25 -19.26
C LEU A 421 -19.65 -4.96 -18.10
N THR A 422 -19.36 -5.51 -16.93
CA THR A 422 -20.17 -5.33 -15.72
C THR A 422 -19.43 -4.57 -14.63
N ARG A 423 -18.10 -4.43 -14.75
CA ARG A 423 -17.26 -3.75 -13.76
C ARG A 423 -16.05 -3.05 -14.39
N LYS A 424 -15.59 -1.98 -13.74
CA LYS A 424 -14.33 -1.27 -14.06
C LYS A 424 -13.11 -1.74 -13.26
N TYR A 425 -13.33 -2.56 -12.24
CA TYR A 425 -12.29 -3.06 -11.34
C TYR A 425 -12.60 -4.47 -10.84
N ALA A 426 -11.55 -5.25 -10.54
CA ALA A 426 -11.67 -6.66 -10.16
C ALA A 426 -12.42 -6.84 -8.83
N MET A 427 -13.36 -7.79 -8.80
CA MET A 427 -14.00 -8.20 -7.55
C MET A 427 -13.12 -9.22 -6.82
N ARG A 428 -12.46 -8.79 -5.73
CA ARG A 428 -11.53 -9.65 -4.98
C ARG A 428 -12.24 -10.71 -4.15
N LYS A 429 -11.60 -11.86 -3.94
CA LYS A 429 -12.18 -12.99 -3.19
C LYS A 429 -12.56 -12.62 -1.75
N ASN A 430 -11.70 -11.87 -1.06
CA ASN A 430 -11.97 -11.40 0.30
C ASN A 430 -13.17 -10.44 0.35
N THR A 431 -13.34 -9.61 -0.69
CA THR A 431 -14.51 -8.75 -0.86
C THR A 431 -15.77 -9.60 -1.02
N VAL A 432 -15.76 -10.62 -1.87
CA VAL A 432 -16.89 -11.56 -2.02
C VAL A 432 -17.26 -12.23 -0.70
N VAL A 433 -16.26 -12.65 0.11
CA VAL A 433 -16.50 -13.23 1.43
C VAL A 433 -17.18 -12.23 2.37
N LYS A 434 -16.73 -10.97 2.39
CA LYS A 434 -17.37 -9.91 3.19
C LYS A 434 -18.82 -9.66 2.77
N TYR A 435 -19.09 -9.55 1.47
CA TYR A 435 -20.46 -9.39 0.96
C TYR A 435 -21.36 -10.57 1.38
N LYS A 436 -20.84 -11.81 1.30
CA LYS A 436 -21.52 -13.00 1.82
C LYS A 436 -21.84 -12.86 3.29
N ASN A 437 -20.89 -12.41 4.10
CA ASN A 437 -21.12 -12.26 5.53
C ASN A 437 -22.18 -11.20 5.83
N TRP A 438 -22.18 -10.06 5.11
CA TRP A 438 -23.12 -8.96 5.37
C TRP A 438 -24.56 -9.24 4.93
N LEU A 439 -24.76 -9.97 3.82
CA LEU A 439 -26.08 -10.12 3.21
C LEU A 439 -26.72 -11.49 3.43
N LYS A 440 -25.94 -12.56 3.60
CA LYS A 440 -26.51 -13.91 3.66
C LYS A 440 -27.33 -14.07 4.94
N LYS A 441 -28.56 -14.60 4.82
CA LYS A 441 -29.53 -14.82 5.90
C LYS A 441 -30.03 -13.54 6.61
N ILE A 442 -29.86 -12.36 6.03
CA ILE A 442 -30.56 -11.17 6.55
C ILE A 442 -32.07 -11.40 6.46
N LYS A 443 -32.81 -10.80 7.39
CA LYS A 443 -34.26 -10.89 7.46
C LYS A 443 -34.85 -9.49 7.46
N ILE A 444 -35.94 -9.34 6.72
CA ILE A 444 -36.78 -8.15 6.81
C ILE A 444 -38.11 -8.56 7.43
N LYS A 445 -38.46 -7.94 8.55
CA LYS A 445 -39.66 -8.23 9.31
C LYS A 445 -40.56 -7.02 9.38
N ALA A 446 -41.86 -7.24 9.57
CA ALA A 446 -42.84 -6.20 9.81
C ALA A 446 -43.75 -6.55 10.99
N SER A 447 -44.18 -5.54 11.75
CA SER A 447 -45.05 -5.70 12.91
C SER A 447 -45.91 -4.46 13.15
N ASN A 448 -47.01 -4.65 13.90
CA ASN A 448 -47.78 -3.56 14.50
C ASN A 448 -47.47 -3.42 16.01
N GLN A 449 -46.54 -4.23 16.54
CA GLN A 449 -46.09 -4.19 17.93
C GLN A 449 -44.61 -3.76 17.98
N PRO A 450 -44.25 -2.79 18.84
CA PRO A 450 -42.90 -2.22 18.87
C PRO A 450 -41.81 -3.24 19.24
N ASN A 451 -42.15 -4.26 20.02
CA ASN A 451 -41.23 -5.31 20.45
C ASN A 451 -41.12 -6.49 19.47
N PHE A 452 -41.81 -6.43 18.32
CA PHE A 452 -41.86 -7.51 17.31
C PHE A 452 -42.31 -8.88 17.88
N SER A 453 -42.98 -8.93 19.03
CA SER A 453 -43.49 -10.18 19.64
C SER A 453 -44.38 -10.99 18.70
N LYS A 454 -45.17 -10.29 17.87
CA LYS A 454 -45.86 -10.85 16.70
C LYS A 454 -45.40 -10.11 15.47
N ASN A 455 -44.67 -10.78 14.59
CA ASN A 455 -44.13 -10.21 13.36
C ASN A 455 -44.39 -11.13 12.15
N GLU A 456 -44.36 -10.54 10.96
CA GLU A 456 -44.32 -11.24 9.68
C GLU A 456 -42.91 -11.09 9.10
N VAL A 457 -42.31 -12.18 8.62
CA VAL A 457 -41.05 -12.12 7.87
C VAL A 457 -41.40 -11.84 6.41
N LEU A 458 -41.14 -10.61 5.96
CA LEU A 458 -41.39 -10.18 4.59
C LEU A 458 -40.35 -10.76 3.61
N PHE A 459 -39.11 -10.95 4.08
CA PHE A 459 -38.03 -11.46 3.25
C PHE A 459 -36.93 -12.12 4.09
N GLU A 460 -36.29 -13.15 3.51
CA GLU A 460 -35.06 -13.75 4.03
C GLU A 460 -34.09 -14.03 2.87
N MET A 461 -32.86 -13.53 2.97
CA MET A 461 -31.83 -13.71 1.95
C MET A 461 -31.23 -15.10 2.00
N LYS A 462 -31.76 -16.05 1.23
CA LYS A 462 -31.24 -17.43 1.17
C LYS A 462 -29.97 -17.56 0.33
N GLN A 463 -29.89 -16.81 -0.76
CA GLN A 463 -28.78 -16.81 -1.72
C GLN A 463 -28.44 -15.37 -2.11
N LEU A 464 -27.17 -15.11 -2.44
CA LEU A 464 -26.77 -13.78 -2.88
C LEU A 464 -27.23 -13.53 -4.32
N PRO A 465 -27.82 -12.35 -4.62
CA PRO A 465 -28.12 -11.97 -5.98
C PRO A 465 -26.84 -11.64 -6.77
N PRO A 466 -26.90 -11.72 -8.11
CA PRO A 466 -25.74 -11.43 -8.97
C PRO A 466 -25.42 -9.93 -9.09
N GLY A 467 -26.37 -9.04 -8.75
CA GLY A 467 -26.23 -7.58 -8.84
C GLY A 467 -26.07 -6.88 -7.49
N ASN A 468 -25.61 -5.63 -7.53
CA ASN A 468 -25.48 -4.76 -6.35
C ASN A 468 -26.83 -4.15 -5.92
N VAL A 469 -27.69 -3.79 -6.87
CA VAL A 469 -29.03 -3.28 -6.55
C VAL A 469 -29.99 -4.46 -6.43
N ILE A 470 -30.48 -4.69 -5.21
CA ILE A 470 -31.33 -5.84 -4.87
C ILE A 470 -32.76 -5.34 -4.73
N ASN A 471 -33.61 -5.66 -5.70
CA ASN A 471 -35.02 -5.34 -5.68
C ASN A 471 -35.83 -6.55 -5.17
N ILE A 472 -36.48 -6.41 -4.02
CA ILE A 472 -37.30 -7.42 -3.37
C ILE A 472 -38.76 -7.03 -3.53
N ILE A 473 -39.53 -7.84 -4.26
CA ILE A 473 -40.99 -7.66 -4.33
C ILE A 473 -41.62 -8.32 -3.12
N VAL A 474 -42.44 -7.58 -2.38
CA VAL A 474 -43.13 -8.03 -1.18
C VAL A 474 -44.61 -8.18 -1.48
N ASN A 475 -45.09 -9.42 -1.51
CA ASN A 475 -46.49 -9.73 -1.74
C ASN A 475 -47.24 -9.85 -0.41
N ASN A 476 -47.33 -8.75 0.35
CA ASN A 476 -48.09 -8.74 1.60
C ASN A 476 -49.48 -8.08 1.43
N THR A 477 -50.45 -8.54 2.23
CA THR A 477 -51.82 -8.03 2.21
C THR A 477 -52.09 -7.01 3.32
N LYS A 478 -51.15 -6.84 4.26
CA LYS A 478 -51.33 -6.06 5.49
C LYS A 478 -50.43 -4.83 5.51
N SER A 479 -50.88 -3.80 6.24
CA SER A 479 -50.09 -2.62 6.56
C SER A 479 -49.47 -2.73 7.96
N TYR A 480 -48.25 -2.23 8.11
CA TYR A 480 -47.46 -2.35 9.34
C TYR A 480 -46.89 -1.00 9.80
N ARG A 481 -46.80 -0.79 11.11
CA ARG A 481 -46.18 0.40 11.71
C ARG A 481 -44.67 0.28 11.90
N TYR A 482 -44.17 -0.94 12.07
CA TYR A 482 -42.77 -1.21 12.36
C TYR A 482 -42.18 -2.15 11.33
N PHE A 483 -40.96 -1.85 10.86
CA PHE A 483 -40.15 -2.71 10.02
C PHE A 483 -38.77 -2.87 10.62
N GLN A 484 -38.14 -4.03 10.40
CA GLN A 484 -36.82 -4.35 10.93
C GLN A 484 -35.99 -4.99 9.84
N TYR A 485 -34.80 -4.44 9.58
CA TYR A 485 -33.71 -5.08 8.86
C TYR A 485 -32.78 -5.74 9.88
N GLU A 486 -32.80 -7.06 9.95
CA GLU A 486 -32.06 -7.87 10.93
C GLU A 486 -30.93 -8.64 10.25
N VAL A 487 -29.72 -8.55 10.83
CA VAL A 487 -28.59 -9.39 10.42
C VAL A 487 -28.41 -10.62 11.35
N PRO A 488 -27.79 -11.70 10.88
CA PRO A 488 -27.47 -12.86 11.72
C PRO A 488 -26.62 -12.52 12.95
N LYS A 489 -26.75 -13.32 14.02
CA LYS A 489 -26.03 -13.12 15.30
C LYS A 489 -24.50 -13.11 15.16
N ASP A 490 -23.98 -13.80 14.15
CA ASP A 490 -22.57 -13.95 13.82
C ASP A 490 -22.12 -12.99 12.70
N SER A 491 -22.96 -12.01 12.34
CA SER A 491 -22.67 -11.04 11.28
C SER A 491 -22.76 -9.62 11.78
N THR A 492 -21.84 -8.78 11.32
CA THR A 492 -21.90 -7.32 11.47
C THR A 492 -22.87 -6.72 10.46
N LEU A 493 -23.65 -5.73 10.88
CA LEU A 493 -24.50 -5.00 9.95
C LEU A 493 -23.63 -4.10 9.07
N SER A 494 -23.74 -4.27 7.75
CA SER A 494 -23.15 -3.36 6.78
C SER A 494 -24.03 -3.21 5.55
N ILE A 495 -24.51 -2.00 5.27
CA ILE A 495 -25.42 -1.71 4.17
C ILE A 495 -25.18 -0.29 3.66
N ALA A 496 -25.27 -0.09 2.34
CA ALA A 496 -25.23 1.22 1.72
C ALA A 496 -26.62 1.84 1.69
N GLU A 497 -27.62 1.12 1.17
CA GLU A 497 -28.98 1.68 1.09
C GLU A 497 -30.04 0.64 1.44
N ILE A 498 -31.10 1.11 2.09
CA ILE A 498 -32.35 0.38 2.28
C ILE A 498 -33.54 1.32 2.12
N HIS A 499 -34.34 1.08 1.08
CA HIS A 499 -35.54 1.85 0.78
C HIS A 499 -36.78 0.94 0.76
N PHE A 500 -37.87 1.44 1.35
CA PHE A 500 -39.17 0.79 1.31
C PHE A 500 -40.07 1.56 0.35
N LEU A 501 -40.65 0.88 -0.63
CA LEU A 501 -41.49 1.49 -1.67
C LEU A 501 -42.90 0.91 -1.62
N GLY A 502 -43.88 1.80 -1.74
CA GLY A 502 -45.30 1.45 -1.86
C GLY A 502 -45.75 1.41 -3.32
N LYS A 503 -47.04 1.68 -3.52
CA LYS A 503 -47.68 1.73 -4.84
C LYS A 503 -46.93 2.67 -5.80
N GLU A 504 -46.81 2.25 -7.06
CA GLU A 504 -46.15 3.02 -8.14
C GLU A 504 -44.67 3.36 -7.85
N ASN A 505 -43.97 2.51 -7.08
CA ASN A 505 -42.58 2.74 -6.64
C ASN A 505 -42.38 4.04 -5.85
N LYS A 506 -43.42 4.55 -5.18
CA LYS A 506 -43.27 5.73 -4.31
C LYS A 506 -42.57 5.34 -3.01
N GLU A 507 -41.50 6.03 -2.67
CA GLU A 507 -40.77 5.81 -1.43
C GLU A 507 -41.62 6.13 -0.19
N ILE A 508 -41.48 5.30 0.84
CA ILE A 508 -42.19 5.41 2.12
C ILE A 508 -41.29 6.12 3.12
N ALA A 509 -41.73 7.31 3.55
CA ALA A 509 -41.11 8.01 4.65
C ALA A 509 -41.48 7.38 6.01
N PHE A 510 -40.49 7.24 6.88
CA PHE A 510 -40.65 6.79 8.26
C PHE A 510 -40.51 7.95 9.23
N ASP A 511 -41.30 7.94 10.30
CA ASP A 511 -41.25 8.97 11.36
C ASP A 511 -40.00 8.83 12.22
N THR A 512 -39.45 7.61 12.35
CA THR A 512 -38.23 7.36 13.12
C THR A 512 -37.48 6.18 12.53
N ILE A 513 -36.16 6.33 12.40
CA ILE A 513 -35.24 5.26 12.03
C ILE A 513 -34.16 5.20 13.09
N PHE A 514 -33.90 4.02 13.66
CA PHE A 514 -32.85 3.83 14.66
C PHE A 514 -32.20 2.46 14.53
N SER A 515 -31.02 2.30 15.12
CA SER A 515 -30.28 1.04 15.17
C SER A 515 -30.00 0.67 16.62
N ASN A 516 -30.03 -0.62 16.94
CA ASN A 516 -29.52 -1.12 18.22
C ASN A 516 -28.02 -1.45 18.18
N GLY A 517 -27.39 -1.36 17.01
CA GLY A 517 -25.94 -1.40 16.83
C GLY A 517 -25.34 0.00 16.75
N LYS A 518 -24.16 0.18 17.34
CA LYS A 518 -23.40 1.42 17.30
C LYS A 518 -22.54 1.48 16.02
N PRO A 519 -22.36 2.67 15.42
CA PRO A 519 -21.38 2.87 14.35
C PRO A 519 -20.00 2.33 14.73
N TRP A 520 -19.27 1.76 13.76
CA TRP A 520 -17.93 1.23 13.98
C TRP A 520 -16.92 2.27 14.50
N LYS A 521 -17.06 3.52 14.05
CA LYS A 521 -16.35 4.70 14.57
C LYS A 521 -17.27 5.91 14.51
N ASP A 522 -16.98 6.92 15.34
CA ASP A 522 -17.63 8.24 15.29
C ASP A 522 -17.05 9.12 14.15
N ILE A 523 -17.08 8.59 12.92
CA ILE A 523 -16.76 9.35 11.71
C ILE A 523 -17.94 9.26 10.75
N ASP A 524 -18.11 10.28 9.89
CA ASP A 524 -19.28 10.41 9.02
C ASP A 524 -19.51 9.17 8.14
N LEU A 525 -18.45 8.45 7.79
CA LEU A 525 -18.48 7.27 6.93
C LEU A 525 -19.30 6.08 7.48
N TYR A 526 -19.50 5.95 8.80
CA TYR A 526 -20.11 4.76 9.42
C TYR A 526 -21.48 5.03 10.04
N GLN A 527 -22.09 6.18 9.77
CA GLN A 527 -23.27 6.64 10.49
C GLN A 527 -24.56 6.01 9.96
N LEU A 528 -25.57 5.88 10.82
CA LEU A 528 -26.86 5.28 10.46
C LEU A 528 -27.56 6.04 9.32
N LYS A 529 -27.40 7.36 9.26
CA LYS A 529 -27.97 8.22 8.20
C LYS A 529 -27.57 7.75 6.79
N ASN A 530 -26.40 7.13 6.67
CA ASN A 530 -25.84 6.61 5.42
C ASN A 530 -26.50 5.30 4.95
N ALA A 531 -27.52 4.79 5.63
CA ALA A 531 -28.26 3.61 5.16
C ALA A 531 -29.49 3.98 4.32
N PHE A 532 -29.75 5.28 4.13
CA PHE A 532 -30.93 5.83 3.48
C PHE A 532 -30.68 7.27 2.96
N ASP A 533 -29.44 7.61 2.57
CA ASP A 533 -29.08 8.96 2.11
C ASP A 533 -29.09 9.12 0.58
N ASN A 534 -29.44 8.06 -0.15
CA ASN A 534 -29.40 7.97 -1.60
C ASN A 534 -27.98 8.08 -2.21
N ASP A 535 -26.95 7.82 -1.41
CA ASP A 535 -25.58 7.65 -1.87
C ASP A 535 -25.15 6.18 -1.73
N PRO A 536 -25.13 5.38 -2.82
CA PRO A 536 -24.81 3.96 -2.76
C PRO A 536 -23.34 3.65 -2.41
N ILE A 537 -22.50 4.68 -2.22
CA ILE A 537 -21.11 4.56 -1.76
C ILE A 537 -21.00 4.81 -0.26
N SER A 538 -21.88 5.65 0.30
CA SER A 538 -22.01 5.81 1.74
C SER A 538 -22.51 4.48 2.34
N PHE A 539 -22.24 4.23 3.62
CA PHE A 539 -22.76 3.04 4.27
C PHE A 539 -22.88 3.19 5.77
N PHE A 540 -23.79 2.41 6.35
CA PHE A 540 -23.80 2.15 7.78
C PHE A 540 -23.01 0.87 8.08
N HIS A 541 -22.18 0.89 9.12
CA HIS A 541 -21.46 -0.31 9.58
C HIS A 541 -21.39 -0.34 11.10
N THR A 542 -21.79 -1.46 11.71
CA THR A 542 -21.83 -1.59 13.17
C THR A 542 -20.57 -2.22 13.73
N TRP A 543 -20.21 -1.81 14.95
CA TRP A 543 -19.19 -2.51 15.76
C TRP A 543 -19.71 -3.88 16.23
N GLU A 544 -20.94 -3.94 16.72
CA GLU A 544 -21.54 -5.18 17.23
C GLU A 544 -22.08 -6.08 16.11
N MET A 545 -22.07 -7.39 16.36
CA MET A 545 -22.73 -8.41 15.51
C MET A 545 -24.18 -8.63 15.96
N GLY A 546 -25.04 -9.12 15.05
CA GLY A 546 -26.42 -9.48 15.37
C GLY A 546 -27.35 -8.30 15.62
N THR A 547 -27.04 -7.14 15.02
CA THR A 547 -27.78 -5.90 15.20
C THR A 547 -28.89 -5.73 14.15
N SER A 548 -29.62 -4.62 14.20
CA SER A 548 -30.74 -4.33 13.31
C SER A 548 -30.93 -2.84 13.10
N ILE A 549 -31.50 -2.48 11.96
CA ILE A 549 -32.12 -1.16 11.74
C ILE A 549 -33.64 -1.32 11.89
N PHE A 550 -34.24 -0.40 12.62
CA PHE A 550 -35.67 -0.32 12.88
C PHE A 550 -36.26 0.91 12.22
N PHE A 551 -37.38 0.72 11.54
CA PHE A 551 -38.14 1.76 10.86
C PHE A 551 -39.53 1.83 11.47
N HIS A 552 -39.93 3.01 11.92
CA HIS A 552 -41.22 3.22 12.57
C HIS A 552 -41.99 4.32 11.85
N SER A 553 -43.27 4.05 11.58
CA SER A 553 -44.23 5.09 11.22
C SER A 553 -45.45 5.09 12.14
N LYS A 554 -45.95 6.29 12.46
CA LYS A 554 -47.15 6.53 13.26
C LYS A 554 -48.39 5.90 12.63
N THR A 555 -48.44 5.82 11.30
CA THR A 555 -49.53 5.20 10.54
C THR A 555 -49.05 3.93 9.86
N PRO A 556 -49.86 2.83 9.85
CA PRO A 556 -49.48 1.62 9.15
C PRO A 556 -49.21 1.87 7.67
N LYS A 557 -48.06 1.40 7.17
CA LYS A 557 -47.64 1.52 5.76
C LYS A 557 -47.76 0.17 5.06
N LYS A 558 -48.19 0.19 3.80
CA LYS A 558 -48.17 -0.97 2.90
C LYS A 558 -46.93 -0.87 2.02
N VAL A 559 -46.09 -1.90 2.07
CA VAL A 559 -44.83 -1.99 1.32
C VAL A 559 -45.03 -3.00 0.20
N GLU A 560 -44.74 -2.61 -1.04
CA GLU A 560 -44.84 -3.50 -2.22
C GLU A 560 -43.44 -3.91 -2.71
N LYS A 561 -42.43 -3.09 -2.45
CA LYS A 561 -41.05 -3.35 -2.85
C LYS A 561 -40.07 -2.84 -1.80
N ILE A 562 -38.97 -3.56 -1.63
CA ILE A 562 -37.83 -3.13 -0.83
C ILE A 562 -36.60 -3.14 -1.73
N GLN A 563 -35.83 -2.07 -1.71
CA GLN A 563 -34.57 -1.99 -2.43
C GLN A 563 -33.43 -2.01 -1.41
N LEU A 564 -32.45 -2.89 -1.62
CA LEU A 564 -31.22 -2.94 -0.83
C LEU A 564 -30.01 -2.69 -1.74
N ILE A 565 -29.04 -1.94 -1.23
CA ILE A 565 -27.71 -1.86 -1.81
C ILE A 565 -26.72 -2.24 -0.69
N PRO A 566 -25.99 -3.36 -0.78
CA PRO A 566 -24.94 -3.66 0.19
C PRO A 566 -23.84 -2.61 0.14
N ARG A 567 -23.08 -2.52 1.22
CA ARG A 567 -21.78 -1.86 1.19
C ARG A 567 -20.99 -2.40 0.02
N ASN A 568 -20.55 -1.52 -0.85
CA ASN A 568 -19.87 -1.89 -2.08
C ASN A 568 -18.65 -1.02 -2.37
N ASP A 569 -18.00 -1.30 -3.49
CA ASP A 569 -16.76 -0.64 -3.93
C ASP A 569 -16.98 0.32 -5.12
N ASP A 570 -18.22 0.63 -5.49
CA ASP A 570 -18.60 1.54 -6.58
C ASP A 570 -17.96 1.18 -7.95
N ASN A 571 -17.64 -0.11 -8.14
CA ASN A 571 -16.94 -0.59 -9.33
C ASN A 571 -17.84 -1.33 -10.32
N PHE A 572 -19.12 -1.53 -10.00
CA PHE A 572 -20.12 -1.99 -10.96
C PHE A 572 -20.47 -0.88 -11.97
N ILE A 573 -21.00 -1.26 -13.12
CA ILE A 573 -21.64 -0.30 -14.03
C ILE A 573 -22.87 0.29 -13.33
N ARG A 574 -22.95 1.61 -13.30
CA ARG A 574 -23.97 2.39 -12.60
C ARG A 574 -24.78 3.19 -13.59
N GLU A 575 -26.11 3.11 -13.48
CA GLU A 575 -27.03 3.90 -14.29
C GLU A 575 -26.70 5.40 -14.22
N GLY A 576 -26.72 6.06 -15.38
CA GLY A 576 -26.42 7.49 -15.53
C GLY A 576 -24.93 7.82 -15.65
N ASP A 577 -24.02 6.92 -15.27
CA ASP A 577 -22.58 7.15 -15.47
C ASP A 577 -22.19 6.96 -16.93
N THR A 578 -21.26 7.80 -17.38
CA THR A 578 -20.67 7.71 -18.72
C THR A 578 -19.32 7.02 -18.63
N TYR A 579 -19.14 6.00 -19.46
CA TYR A 579 -17.94 5.19 -19.52
C TYR A 579 -17.33 5.26 -20.91
N GLU A 580 -16.00 5.16 -20.98
CA GLU A 580 -15.25 5.07 -22.22
C GLU A 580 -14.40 3.81 -22.20
N LEU A 581 -14.53 2.98 -23.24
CA LEU A 581 -13.71 1.77 -23.38
C LEU A 581 -12.50 2.08 -24.25
N PHE A 582 -11.31 1.70 -23.79
CA PHE A 582 -10.07 1.77 -24.55
C PHE A 582 -9.51 0.38 -24.81
N TYR A 583 -8.82 0.22 -25.93
CA TYR A 583 -7.84 -0.86 -26.12
C TYR A 583 -6.43 -0.28 -26.26
N ASN A 584 -5.42 -1.06 -25.88
CA ASN A 584 -4.03 -0.65 -26.05
C ASN A 584 -3.52 -1.03 -27.45
N ALA A 585 -3.04 -0.04 -28.22
CA ALA A 585 -2.52 -0.18 -29.57
C ALA A 585 -0.97 -0.07 -29.63
N GLY A 586 -0.28 -0.51 -28.58
CA GLY A 586 1.17 -0.53 -28.48
C GLY A 586 1.77 0.86 -28.44
N ALA A 587 2.69 1.17 -29.38
CA ALA A 587 3.36 2.48 -29.46
C ALA A 587 2.38 3.66 -29.62
N ARG A 588 1.18 3.42 -30.16
CA ARG A 588 0.12 4.44 -30.28
C ARG A 588 -0.62 4.68 -28.96
N GLY A 589 -0.42 3.84 -27.95
CA GLY A 589 -1.07 3.94 -26.64
C GLY A 589 -2.54 3.54 -26.67
N TRP A 590 -3.34 4.19 -25.83
CA TRP A 590 -4.76 3.89 -25.67
C TRP A 590 -5.58 4.46 -26.83
N VAL A 591 -6.40 3.61 -27.46
CA VAL A 591 -7.34 3.99 -28.52
C VAL A 591 -8.76 3.76 -28.03
N SER A 592 -9.59 4.79 -28.14
CA SER A 592 -11.00 4.74 -27.72
C SER A 592 -11.83 3.85 -28.65
N LEU A 593 -12.73 3.08 -28.06
CA LEU A 593 -13.79 2.28 -28.70
C LEU A 593 -15.16 2.95 -28.54
N GLY A 594 -15.19 4.20 -28.06
CA GLY A 594 -16.38 5.01 -27.88
C GLY A 594 -16.82 5.13 -26.43
N GLU A 595 -17.67 6.12 -26.21
CA GLU A 595 -18.32 6.40 -24.93
C GLU A 595 -19.74 5.84 -24.90
N LYS A 596 -20.20 5.38 -23.73
CA LYS A 596 -21.58 4.98 -23.47
C LYS A 596 -22.02 5.41 -22.09
N THR A 597 -23.25 5.93 -22.00
CA THR A 597 -23.93 6.15 -20.73
C THR A 597 -24.70 4.89 -20.35
N ALA A 598 -24.49 4.40 -19.14
CA ALA A 598 -25.14 3.21 -18.65
C ALA A 598 -26.62 3.45 -18.36
N THR A 599 -27.44 2.47 -18.73
CA THR A 599 -28.87 2.41 -18.43
C THR A 599 -29.11 1.54 -17.19
N SER A 600 -30.38 1.26 -16.89
CA SER A 600 -30.80 0.40 -15.77
C SER A 600 -30.29 -1.05 -15.85
N GLU A 601 -29.77 -1.50 -17.00
CA GLU A 601 -29.32 -2.89 -17.22
C GLU A 601 -27.99 -3.24 -16.52
N SER A 602 -27.30 -2.29 -15.86
CA SER A 602 -26.08 -2.53 -15.06
C SER A 602 -24.92 -3.24 -15.81
N PHE A 603 -24.92 -3.21 -17.14
CA PHE A 603 -23.81 -3.65 -17.99
C PHE A 603 -23.69 -2.75 -19.22
N LEU A 604 -22.53 -2.84 -19.90
CA LEU A 604 -22.27 -2.16 -21.17
C LEU A 604 -21.80 -3.17 -22.22
N MET A 605 -22.31 -3.04 -23.44
CA MET A 605 -21.86 -3.83 -24.58
C MET A 605 -20.98 -3.00 -25.50
N TYR A 606 -19.80 -3.47 -25.88
CA TYR A 606 -18.94 -2.85 -26.88
C TYR A 606 -18.50 -3.85 -27.96
N LYS A 607 -17.89 -3.35 -29.03
CA LYS A 607 -17.07 -4.17 -29.93
C LYS A 607 -15.60 -3.85 -29.68
N ALA A 608 -14.79 -4.85 -29.41
CA ALA A 608 -13.37 -4.69 -29.13
C ALA A 608 -12.52 -5.69 -29.92
N PRO A 609 -11.27 -5.37 -30.27
CA PRO A 609 -10.33 -6.33 -30.85
C PRO A 609 -10.14 -7.58 -29.98
N LYS A 610 -9.93 -8.74 -30.62
CA LYS A 610 -9.39 -9.91 -29.92
C LYS A 610 -7.91 -9.69 -29.55
N ASN A 611 -7.44 -10.46 -28.56
CA ASN A 611 -6.05 -10.41 -28.08
C ASN A 611 -5.56 -9.01 -27.64
N ALA A 612 -6.47 -8.19 -27.09
CA ALA A 612 -6.19 -6.82 -26.66
C ALA A 612 -6.28 -6.66 -25.14
N VAL A 613 -5.46 -5.75 -24.61
CA VAL A 613 -5.63 -5.21 -23.24
C VAL A 613 -6.66 -4.09 -23.31
N LEU A 614 -7.69 -4.21 -22.48
CA LEU A 614 -8.81 -3.29 -22.41
C LEU A 614 -8.79 -2.50 -21.09
N TRP A 615 -9.28 -1.26 -21.14
CA TRP A 615 -9.45 -0.39 -19.99
C TRP A 615 -10.80 0.31 -20.09
N LEU A 616 -11.67 0.08 -19.11
CA LEU A 616 -12.95 0.77 -18.99
C LEU A 616 -12.80 1.94 -18.01
N LYS A 617 -12.85 3.15 -18.53
CA LYS A 617 -12.74 4.38 -17.75
C LYS A 617 -14.14 4.91 -17.40
N ASN A 618 -14.39 5.23 -16.14
CA ASN A 618 -15.57 5.99 -15.74
C ASN A 618 -15.25 7.49 -15.85
N LYS A 619 -15.99 8.19 -16.71
CA LYS A 619 -15.80 9.62 -17.00
C LYS A 619 -16.61 10.51 -16.07
N THR A 620 -17.49 9.92 -15.26
CA THR A 620 -18.38 10.62 -14.32
C THR A 620 -17.79 10.64 -12.91
N ARG A 621 -17.36 9.50 -12.36
CA ARG A 621 -16.92 9.37 -10.96
C ARG A 621 -15.96 8.20 -10.73
N GLY A 622 -15.49 8.08 -9.48
CA GLY A 622 -14.65 6.98 -9.03
C GLY A 622 -13.16 7.17 -9.33
N LYS A 623 -12.32 6.34 -8.72
CA LYS A 623 -10.85 6.38 -8.89
C LYS A 623 -10.25 5.02 -9.24
N GLU A 624 -10.91 3.94 -8.84
CA GLU A 624 -10.46 2.58 -9.08
C GLU A 624 -10.88 2.13 -10.48
N GLU A 625 -9.91 1.77 -11.31
CA GLU A 625 -10.12 1.23 -12.66
C GLU A 625 -8.96 0.29 -12.94
N GLN A 626 -9.17 -0.86 -13.57
CA GLN A 626 -8.09 -1.82 -13.84
C GLN A 626 -8.15 -2.31 -15.28
N ILE A 627 -6.98 -2.59 -15.86
CA ILE A 627 -6.90 -3.26 -17.15
C ILE A 627 -7.35 -4.71 -17.06
N PHE A 628 -7.96 -5.20 -18.14
CA PHE A 628 -8.44 -6.57 -18.25
C PHE A 628 -8.29 -7.09 -19.68
N THR A 629 -8.40 -8.40 -19.84
CA THR A 629 -8.59 -9.07 -21.12
C THR A 629 -10.05 -9.57 -21.22
N TYR A 630 -10.50 -9.88 -22.43
CA TYR A 630 -11.80 -10.52 -22.65
C TYR A 630 -11.57 -11.91 -23.25
N GLU A 631 -11.78 -12.94 -22.43
CA GLU A 631 -11.48 -14.33 -22.72
C GLU A 631 -12.69 -15.18 -22.31
N ASP A 632 -13.03 -16.21 -23.09
CA ASP A 632 -14.16 -17.12 -22.81
C ASP A 632 -15.46 -16.37 -22.45
N GLU A 633 -15.78 -15.33 -23.24
CA GLU A 633 -16.97 -14.48 -23.09
C GLU A 633 -17.08 -13.72 -21.75
N ARG A 634 -15.98 -13.57 -20.99
CA ARG A 634 -15.96 -12.83 -19.72
C ARG A 634 -14.81 -11.82 -19.60
N GLN A 635 -14.99 -10.84 -18.71
CA GLN A 635 -13.92 -9.94 -18.27
C GLN A 635 -12.93 -10.71 -17.38
N VAL A 636 -11.64 -10.64 -17.71
CA VAL A 636 -10.55 -11.30 -16.95
C VAL A 636 -9.55 -10.26 -16.47
N PHE A 637 -9.53 -10.01 -15.16
CA PHE A 637 -8.57 -9.10 -14.53
C PHE A 637 -7.29 -9.87 -14.14
N PRO A 638 -6.09 -9.31 -14.34
CA PRO A 638 -4.84 -9.99 -14.03
C PRO A 638 -4.52 -9.97 -12.53
N THR A 639 -5.39 -10.52 -11.67
CA THR A 639 -5.18 -10.59 -10.21
C THR A 639 -4.39 -11.84 -9.80
N PHE A 640 -3.96 -11.89 -8.53
CA PHE A 640 -3.39 -13.10 -7.94
C PHE A 640 -4.38 -14.28 -7.94
N GLU A 641 -5.68 -14.07 -7.70
CA GLU A 641 -6.62 -15.19 -7.72
C GLU A 641 -6.81 -15.80 -9.10
N GLU A 642 -6.68 -14.99 -10.15
CA GLU A 642 -6.82 -15.43 -11.53
C GLU A 642 -5.57 -16.21 -12.01
N TYR A 643 -4.37 -15.71 -11.67
CA TYR A 643 -3.12 -16.21 -12.25
C TYR A 643 -2.01 -16.58 -11.26
N GLY A 644 -2.24 -16.44 -9.95
CA GLY A 644 -1.24 -16.61 -8.88
C GLY A 644 -1.08 -18.03 -8.36
N LYS A 645 -1.56 -19.05 -9.09
CA LYS A 645 -1.35 -20.46 -8.76
C LYS A 645 -0.10 -21.03 -9.41
#